data_AF-A9WFQ2-F1
#
_entry.id   AF-A9WFQ2-F1
#
_cell.length_a   1.000
_cell.length_b   1.000
_cell.length_c   1.000
_cell.angle_alpha   90.00
_cell.angle_beta   90.00
_cell.angle_gamma   90.00
#
_symmetry.space_group_name_H-M   'P 1'
#
loop_
_entity.id
_entity.type
_entity.pdbx_description
1 polymer ?
#
loop_
_entity_poly.entity_id
_entity_poly.type
_entity_poly.pdbx_seq_one_letter_code
_entity_poly.pdbx_strand_id
1 'polypeptide(L)'
;MKPILPCAFRAVEQFPELYAAVAPALRAQQARVQSCLRSAIDRSVLREAVLATLREQRGIIALDAPIGSGATTLLCQLAVLAEWPLWLADDDDGNGALAFYAQIVATRRPNLPLLDPAALTDPAACERLLHEVADPDHPLVLLVSAPDRDRQPLRPLPLPLPFDLPPGVTLIVHGQLPIEPDARLSLPTADRALLQTQMELLDRRHCPPKWREALLNAAQGNLLYLSWAERWLHLGLLDISKLPSDLDRLLYHWWQTLTPSEQRLAMFLAAAGEPLPVTALAAVSAEHPQLILDRWEEQGLVHIHLWRVSDDDSLLLVRYAHRALRLFLAHHFPDKIDIAHSELAQWCAGQLRRNPLDPANRYLGRQLARHTVLCAPERRSADLPTAQPLAWLRERELREGLTGALRDAGWMLQDTTVTTPLTLTRMAAVTGTLASRARQLSGELVTAAFLTAVNASGREGSLRRVTAIVEQLPDGVPKAAVLRQLGEACYSVNMRSAAMRLLSRALDLEAQPVSRAWRDARDQMIEALATACIEAHDPDQALACAERIDLLERRAHVETLVVRYLLNNGQYDRAWRLARSILHENRAAWAQAEVAVALARIADPRGQMLLEEIRIETARAWAEIELACDLALRDEDAALQRIMALPGQHQRDRGLARLARVFALAEKDGDALAAAERISSRELRVTTLLELRILLQGLVANLATERATREIDALQGDDRPILLAALAAAHAAIGRRERALAIAHQLSGEELERALSRVAVACAQAGDYAGAQAVLAEMTDDDERDWARDEIARQLAAAGNWDAAVAQASAIVAPEQRARTCADLAIARMRAGDVINAISLIRSLDVVGERARALIVSAPYLVAADATLADQLADELLTGEARSRYRAALVVALAGKGQIALASRVARRIRRRNERVRAELAIVAALDPADPLMLQRLAAMLRQAAIGREEMFRALEQTVPILCRIGGTSLLAEIAAAIVADDRA
;
A
#
# COMPACT_ATOMS: atom_id res chain seq x y z
N MET A 1 -18.70 -2.89 45.44
CA MET A 1 -18.59 -1.66 44.65
C MET A 1 -18.89 -1.99 43.19
N LYS A 2 -19.71 -1.20 42.48
CA LYS A 2 -19.88 -1.38 41.03
C LYS A 2 -18.51 -1.17 40.35
N PRO A 3 -18.11 -2.01 39.37
CA PRO A 3 -16.84 -1.85 38.68
C PRO A 3 -16.80 -0.50 37.97
N ILE A 4 -15.72 0.26 38.15
CA ILE A 4 -15.47 1.50 37.41
C ILE A 4 -15.04 1.10 36.00
N LEU A 5 -15.87 1.45 35.00
CA LEU A 5 -15.67 1.09 33.60
C LEU A 5 -15.63 2.33 32.71
N PRO A 6 -14.76 2.36 31.69
CA PRO A 6 -14.78 3.40 30.65
C PRO A 6 -16.17 3.55 30.03
N CYS A 7 -16.56 4.78 29.72
CA CYS A 7 -17.87 5.06 29.14
C CYS A 7 -18.04 4.37 27.78
N ALA A 8 -17.00 4.37 26.96
CA ALA A 8 -16.99 3.73 25.65
C ALA A 8 -17.19 2.20 25.73
N PHE A 9 -16.72 1.53 26.79
CA PHE A 9 -16.94 0.09 26.97
C PHE A 9 -18.42 -0.21 27.22
N ARG A 10 -19.07 0.60 28.06
CA ARG A 10 -20.52 0.48 28.33
C ARG A 10 -21.36 0.78 27.10
N ALA A 11 -20.90 1.68 26.23
CA ALA A 11 -21.58 1.96 24.97
C ALA A 11 -21.63 0.71 24.09
N VAL A 12 -20.54 -0.07 24.00
CA VAL A 12 -20.52 -1.31 23.20
C VAL A 12 -21.45 -2.37 23.78
N GLU A 13 -21.52 -2.52 25.11
CA GLU A 13 -22.41 -3.48 25.79
C GLU A 13 -23.90 -3.25 25.46
N GLN A 14 -24.29 -2.05 25.02
CA GLN A 14 -25.66 -1.74 24.60
C GLN A 14 -26.03 -2.33 23.22
N PHE A 15 -25.05 -2.84 22.46
CA PHE A 15 -25.23 -3.42 21.13
C PHE A 15 -24.84 -4.91 21.17
N PRO A 16 -25.79 -5.84 21.35
CA PRO A 16 -25.48 -7.26 21.57
C PRO A 16 -24.65 -7.89 20.44
N GLU A 17 -24.99 -7.58 19.19
CA GLU A 17 -24.28 -8.09 18.00
C GLU A 17 -22.84 -7.56 17.93
N LEU A 18 -22.65 -6.27 18.17
CA LEU A 18 -21.34 -5.64 18.19
C LEU A 18 -20.49 -6.16 19.35
N TYR A 19 -21.08 -6.27 20.55
CA TYR A 19 -20.41 -6.80 21.73
C TYR A 19 -20.00 -8.25 21.56
N ALA A 20 -20.85 -9.11 20.99
CA ALA A 20 -20.52 -10.52 20.75
C ALA A 20 -19.24 -10.69 19.93
N ALA A 21 -19.00 -9.83 18.95
CA ALA A 21 -17.80 -9.86 18.11
C ALA A 21 -16.50 -9.48 18.86
N VAL A 22 -16.58 -8.70 19.95
CA VAL A 22 -15.41 -8.13 20.63
C VAL A 22 -15.33 -8.41 22.14
N ALA A 23 -16.27 -9.20 22.69
CA ALA A 23 -16.40 -9.44 24.12
C ALA A 23 -15.13 -10.00 24.79
N PRO A 24 -14.38 -10.97 24.21
CA PRO A 24 -13.14 -11.44 24.82
C PRO A 24 -12.10 -10.33 25.01
N ALA A 25 -11.87 -9.53 23.96
CA ALA A 25 -10.95 -8.40 23.98
C ALA A 25 -11.38 -7.28 24.95
N LEU A 26 -12.69 -6.97 25.02
CA LEU A 26 -13.20 -5.99 25.97
C LEU A 26 -13.06 -6.46 27.42
N ARG A 27 -13.33 -7.74 27.72
CA ARG A 27 -13.16 -8.30 29.06
C ARG A 27 -11.70 -8.29 29.53
N ALA A 28 -10.76 -8.64 28.64
CA ALA A 28 -9.33 -8.58 28.94
C ALA A 28 -8.88 -7.15 29.30
N GLN A 29 -9.29 -6.17 28.49
CA GLN A 29 -8.98 -4.77 28.73
C GLN A 29 -9.68 -4.24 30.00
N GLN A 30 -10.93 -4.63 30.24
CA GLN A 30 -11.69 -4.29 31.44
C GLN A 30 -10.98 -4.75 32.71
N ALA A 31 -10.49 -5.99 32.74
CA ALA A 31 -9.73 -6.51 33.87
C ALA A 31 -8.46 -5.68 34.13
N ARG A 32 -7.77 -5.26 33.05
CA ARG A 32 -6.60 -4.38 33.16
C ARG A 32 -6.95 -2.99 33.66
N VAL A 33 -8.01 -2.37 33.14
CA VAL A 33 -8.48 -1.05 33.59
C VAL A 33 -8.81 -1.09 35.08
N GLN A 34 -9.55 -2.09 35.54
CA GLN A 34 -9.88 -2.26 36.95
C GLN A 34 -8.63 -2.40 37.82
N SER A 35 -7.65 -3.21 37.39
CA SER A 35 -6.37 -3.34 38.13
C SER A 35 -5.64 -2.00 38.23
N CYS A 36 -5.54 -1.24 37.14
CA CYS A 36 -4.91 0.08 37.13
C CYS A 36 -5.64 1.06 38.06
N LEU A 37 -6.97 1.08 38.03
CA LEU A 37 -7.78 2.04 38.80
C LEU A 37 -7.87 1.71 40.30
N ARG A 38 -7.76 0.43 40.69
CA ARG A 38 -7.74 0.04 42.12
C ARG A 38 -6.63 0.70 42.92
N SER A 39 -5.49 0.95 42.29
CA SER A 39 -4.30 1.55 42.91
C SER A 39 -3.99 2.95 42.37
N ALA A 40 -4.90 3.52 41.56
CA ALA A 40 -4.71 4.80 40.93
C ALA A 40 -4.79 5.95 41.93
N ILE A 41 -3.93 6.94 41.72
CA ILE A 41 -3.96 8.22 42.45
C ILE A 41 -4.44 9.27 41.47
N ASP A 42 -5.32 10.16 41.90
CA ASP A 42 -5.72 11.28 41.07
C ASP A 42 -4.57 12.30 40.98
N ARG A 43 -4.10 12.59 39.75
CA ARG A 43 -3.10 13.61 39.46
C ARG A 43 -3.80 14.78 38.77
N SER A 44 -4.62 15.52 39.51
CA SER A 44 -5.49 16.58 38.97
C SER A 44 -4.74 17.62 38.14
N VAL A 45 -3.59 18.11 38.63
CA VAL A 45 -2.76 19.11 37.91
C VAL A 45 -2.25 18.57 36.58
N LEU A 46 -1.73 17.33 36.55
CA LEU A 46 -1.28 16.70 35.31
C LEU A 46 -2.46 16.47 34.36
N ARG A 47 -3.60 16.01 34.88
CA ARG A 47 -4.81 15.80 34.09
C ARG A 47 -5.28 17.10 33.45
N GLU A 48 -5.34 18.20 34.21
CA GLU A 48 -5.70 19.53 33.70
C GLU A 48 -4.73 20.01 32.63
N ALA A 49 -3.42 19.81 32.82
CA ALA A 49 -2.42 20.13 31.81
C ALA A 49 -2.64 19.33 30.51
N VAL A 50 -2.88 18.02 30.61
CA VAL A 50 -3.19 17.18 29.44
C VAL A 50 -4.47 17.66 28.74
N LEU A 51 -5.53 17.96 29.50
CA LEU A 51 -6.78 18.49 28.95
C LEU A 51 -6.60 19.85 28.27
N ALA A 52 -5.73 20.72 28.80
CA ALA A 52 -5.39 22.00 28.18
C ALA A 52 -4.63 21.78 26.87
N THR A 53 -3.61 20.92 26.86
CA THR A 53 -2.87 20.60 25.63
C THR A 53 -3.79 20.02 24.55
N LEU A 54 -4.75 19.17 24.91
CA LEU A 54 -5.71 18.60 23.95
C LEU A 54 -6.66 19.64 23.33
N ARG A 55 -6.83 20.81 23.95
CA ARG A 55 -7.60 21.92 23.36
C ARG A 55 -6.78 22.70 22.35
N GLU A 56 -5.48 22.84 22.60
CA GLU A 56 -4.56 23.65 21.79
C GLU A 56 -3.95 22.86 20.62
N GLN A 57 -3.66 21.57 20.84
CA GLN A 57 -2.97 20.71 19.89
C GLN A 57 -3.90 19.60 19.42
N ARG A 58 -3.93 19.39 18.10
CA ARG A 58 -4.74 18.37 17.42
C ARG A 58 -3.85 17.42 16.62
N GLY A 59 -4.39 16.27 16.25
CA GLY A 59 -3.66 15.24 15.50
C GLY A 59 -3.07 14.17 16.40
N ILE A 60 -1.81 13.80 16.16
CA ILE A 60 -1.15 12.68 16.81
C ILE A 60 -0.24 13.17 17.93
N ILE A 61 -0.53 12.75 19.15
CA ILE A 61 0.19 13.16 20.35
C ILE A 61 0.90 11.93 20.93
N ALA A 62 2.22 11.98 20.99
CA ALA A 62 3.00 10.98 21.68
C ALA A 62 3.01 11.25 23.19
N LEU A 63 2.66 10.25 24.00
CA LEU A 63 2.78 10.28 25.46
C LEU A 63 4.11 9.62 25.86
N ASP A 64 5.12 10.45 26.07
CA ASP A 64 6.46 10.04 26.49
C ASP A 64 6.49 9.85 28.01
N ALA A 65 6.68 8.61 28.45
CA ALA A 65 6.56 8.25 29.85
C ALA A 65 7.60 7.18 30.24
N PRO A 66 8.41 7.41 31.30
CA PRO A 66 9.26 6.37 31.86
C PRO A 66 8.43 5.20 32.41
N ILE A 67 9.03 4.00 32.44
CA ILE A 67 8.39 2.81 32.97
C ILE A 67 8.02 3.04 34.45
N GLY A 68 6.76 2.77 34.82
CA GLY A 68 6.29 2.93 36.20
C GLY A 68 5.83 4.34 36.58
N SER A 69 5.84 5.30 35.66
CA SER A 69 5.35 6.68 35.87
C SER A 69 3.81 6.82 35.93
N GLY A 70 3.09 5.78 35.50
CA GLY A 70 1.62 5.75 35.54
C GLY A 70 0.91 6.16 34.24
N ALA A 71 1.58 6.16 33.09
CA ALA A 71 0.95 6.53 31.81
C ALA A 71 -0.29 5.69 31.44
N THR A 72 -0.24 4.36 31.57
CA THR A 72 -1.41 3.51 31.34
C THR A 72 -2.54 3.84 32.32
N THR A 73 -2.21 4.12 33.59
CA THR A 73 -3.19 4.54 34.61
C THR A 73 -3.85 5.86 34.25
N LEU A 74 -3.07 6.84 33.76
CA LEU A 74 -3.59 8.12 33.27
C LEU A 74 -4.57 7.93 32.11
N LEU A 75 -4.23 7.12 31.11
CA LEU A 75 -5.12 6.83 29.99
C LEU A 75 -6.42 6.15 30.47
N CYS A 76 -6.33 5.20 31.40
CA CYS A 76 -7.51 4.58 32.02
C CYS A 76 -8.38 5.60 32.78
N GLN A 77 -7.79 6.55 33.51
CA GLN A 77 -8.51 7.61 34.20
C GLN A 77 -9.23 8.53 33.22
N LEU A 78 -8.57 8.95 32.14
CA LEU A 78 -9.16 9.77 31.09
C LEU A 78 -10.34 9.07 30.41
N ALA A 79 -10.22 7.77 30.10
CA ALA A 79 -11.27 6.96 29.48
C ALA A 79 -12.52 6.77 30.35
N VAL A 80 -12.40 6.94 31.68
CA VAL A 80 -13.55 6.89 32.62
C VAL A 80 -14.24 8.24 32.72
N LEU A 81 -13.52 9.34 32.51
CA LEU A 81 -14.04 10.70 32.67
C LEU A 81 -14.81 11.19 31.43
N ALA A 82 -14.49 10.66 30.26
CA ALA A 82 -15.10 11.06 29.00
C ALA A 82 -15.41 9.84 28.13
N GLU A 83 -16.22 10.04 27.09
CA GLU A 83 -16.56 9.00 26.10
C GLU A 83 -15.43 8.77 25.10
N TRP A 84 -14.22 8.58 25.61
CA TRP A 84 -13.00 8.42 24.81
C TRP A 84 -12.67 6.93 24.65
N PRO A 85 -12.66 6.41 23.41
CA PRO A 85 -12.25 5.04 23.13
C PRO A 85 -10.84 4.76 23.67
N LEU A 86 -10.67 3.60 24.29
CA LEU A 86 -9.40 3.15 24.87
C LEU A 86 -8.98 1.81 24.28
N TRP A 87 -7.70 1.72 23.91
CA TRP A 87 -7.06 0.47 23.55
C TRP A 87 -5.79 0.22 24.37
N LEU A 88 -5.77 -0.90 25.09
CA LEU A 88 -4.59 -1.41 25.81
C LEU A 88 -3.96 -2.56 25.02
N ALA A 89 -2.95 -2.27 24.21
CA ALA A 89 -2.38 -3.22 23.25
C ALA A 89 -1.55 -4.37 23.87
N ASP A 90 -1.33 -4.40 25.18
CA ASP A 90 -0.76 -5.56 25.86
C ASP A 90 -1.85 -6.48 26.45
N ASP A 91 -3.11 -6.05 26.44
CA ASP A 91 -4.16 -6.59 27.29
C ASP A 91 -5.49 -6.80 26.51
N ASP A 92 -5.44 -7.25 25.25
CA ASP A 92 -6.61 -7.25 24.36
C ASP A 92 -7.00 -8.60 23.73
N ASP A 93 -6.37 -9.70 24.16
CA ASP A 93 -6.68 -11.05 23.68
C ASP A 93 -6.62 -11.20 22.13
N GLY A 94 -5.82 -10.37 21.46
CA GLY A 94 -5.60 -10.39 20.01
C GLY A 94 -6.61 -9.61 19.16
N ASN A 95 -7.77 -9.22 19.71
CA ASN A 95 -8.85 -8.55 18.98
C ASN A 95 -9.09 -7.09 19.42
N GLY A 96 -8.13 -6.43 20.06
CA GLY A 96 -8.31 -5.08 20.59
C GLY A 96 -8.50 -3.99 19.55
N ALA A 97 -7.96 -4.13 18.34
CA ALA A 97 -8.24 -3.18 17.26
C ALA A 97 -9.74 -3.20 16.88
N LEU A 98 -10.34 -4.39 16.74
CA LEU A 98 -11.78 -4.53 16.53
C LEU A 98 -12.59 -3.96 17.71
N ALA A 99 -12.18 -4.26 18.95
CA ALA A 99 -12.83 -3.71 20.15
C ALA A 99 -12.72 -2.18 20.22
N PHE A 100 -11.61 -1.61 19.77
CA PHE A 100 -11.38 -0.18 19.71
C PHE A 100 -12.28 0.48 18.66
N TYR A 101 -12.48 -0.16 17.50
CA TYR A 101 -13.37 0.37 16.46
C TYR A 101 -14.83 0.23 16.87
N ALA A 102 -15.20 -0.88 17.53
CA ALA A 102 -16.51 -1.07 18.11
C ALA A 102 -16.86 0.04 19.11
N GLN A 103 -15.91 0.48 19.93
CA GLN A 103 -16.09 1.64 20.82
C GLN A 103 -16.41 2.92 20.05
N ILE A 104 -15.73 3.18 18.94
CA ILE A 104 -15.99 4.36 18.07
C ILE A 104 -17.39 4.25 17.46
N VAL A 105 -17.75 3.10 16.90
CA VAL A 105 -19.09 2.86 16.32
C VAL A 105 -20.19 3.04 17.36
N ALA A 106 -20.02 2.47 18.55
CA ALA A 106 -21.02 2.55 19.61
C ALA A 106 -21.22 3.96 20.17
N THR A 107 -20.13 4.75 20.27
CA THR A 107 -20.18 6.13 20.80
C THR A 107 -20.68 7.13 19.77
N ARG A 108 -20.27 6.99 18.50
CA ARG A 108 -20.61 7.97 17.44
C ARG A 108 -21.76 7.58 16.54
N ARG A 109 -22.19 6.32 16.57
CA ARG A 109 -23.35 5.80 15.84
C ARG A 109 -23.37 6.20 14.36
N PRO A 110 -22.36 5.75 13.58
CA PRO A 110 -22.31 5.98 12.14
C PRO A 110 -23.56 5.44 11.44
N ASN A 111 -23.80 5.93 10.22
CA ASN A 111 -24.97 5.55 9.41
C ASN A 111 -25.02 4.03 9.11
N LEU A 112 -23.86 3.38 9.07
CA LEU A 112 -23.73 1.93 8.93
C LEU A 112 -22.91 1.39 10.12
N PRO A 113 -23.56 0.79 11.14
CA PRO A 113 -22.88 0.27 12.33
C PRO A 113 -22.26 -1.11 12.07
N LEU A 114 -21.39 -1.20 11.06
CA LEU A 114 -20.71 -2.44 10.66
C LEU A 114 -19.19 -2.27 10.86
N LEU A 115 -18.55 -3.28 11.48
CA LEU A 115 -17.10 -3.32 11.57
C LEU A 115 -16.51 -3.75 10.22
N ASP A 116 -15.51 -3.00 9.77
CA ASP A 116 -14.78 -3.33 8.54
C ASP A 116 -13.93 -4.61 8.76
N PRO A 117 -14.02 -5.63 7.89
CA PRO A 117 -13.32 -6.89 8.07
C PRO A 117 -11.79 -6.79 7.96
N ALA A 118 -11.26 -5.71 7.38
CA ALA A 118 -9.83 -5.46 7.32
C ALA A 118 -9.28 -4.78 8.59
N ALA A 119 -10.13 -4.45 9.58
CA ALA A 119 -9.77 -3.67 10.76
C ALA A 119 -8.58 -4.21 11.58
N LEU A 120 -8.33 -5.52 11.55
CA LEU A 120 -7.22 -6.13 12.29
C LEU A 120 -5.86 -5.89 11.64
N THR A 121 -5.79 -5.61 10.34
CA THR A 121 -4.54 -5.51 9.58
C THR A 121 -4.38 -4.16 8.89
N ASP A 122 -5.48 -3.59 8.38
CA ASP A 122 -5.50 -2.34 7.62
C ASP A 122 -5.89 -1.13 8.48
N PRO A 123 -4.99 -0.17 8.73
CA PRO A 123 -5.35 1.07 9.39
C PRO A 123 -6.35 1.92 8.60
N ALA A 124 -6.42 1.78 7.27
CA ALA A 124 -7.35 2.54 6.44
C ALA A 124 -8.82 2.23 6.75
N ALA A 125 -9.10 1.04 7.30
CA ALA A 125 -10.42 0.70 7.83
C ALA A 125 -10.87 1.67 8.93
N CYS A 126 -9.98 1.98 9.88
CA CYS A 126 -10.28 2.96 10.93
C CYS A 126 -10.35 4.38 10.36
N GLU A 127 -9.42 4.74 9.48
CA GLU A 127 -9.37 6.08 8.89
C GLU A 127 -10.68 6.40 8.16
N ARG A 128 -11.25 5.45 7.40
CA ARG A 128 -12.57 5.60 6.76
C ARG A 128 -13.68 5.82 7.77
N LEU A 129 -13.72 5.03 8.85
CA LEU A 129 -14.69 5.19 9.93
C LEU A 129 -14.56 6.58 10.56
N LEU A 130 -13.34 7.00 10.89
CA LEU A 130 -13.07 8.30 11.50
C LEU A 130 -13.51 9.47 10.62
N HIS A 131 -13.26 9.41 9.31
CA HIS A 131 -13.72 10.47 8.38
C HIS A 131 -15.24 10.58 8.30
N GLU A 132 -15.97 9.50 8.55
CA GLU A 132 -17.43 9.52 8.58
C GLU A 132 -17.98 10.07 9.90
N VAL A 133 -17.37 9.70 11.04
CA VAL A 133 -17.87 10.08 12.37
C VAL A 133 -17.25 11.37 12.92
N ALA A 134 -16.27 11.95 12.22
CA ALA A 134 -15.60 13.16 12.64
C ALA A 134 -16.57 14.34 12.66
N ASP A 135 -16.66 14.98 13.81
CA ASP A 135 -17.43 16.20 14.02
C ASP A 135 -16.51 17.23 14.68
N PRO A 136 -16.18 18.34 13.98
CA PRO A 136 -15.37 19.42 14.53
C PRO A 136 -15.94 20.06 15.80
N ASP A 137 -17.27 20.06 15.96
CA ASP A 137 -17.96 20.65 17.12
C ASP A 137 -17.93 19.71 18.34
N HIS A 138 -17.80 18.40 18.09
CA HIS A 138 -17.72 17.36 19.12
C HIS A 138 -16.42 16.56 18.96
N PRO A 139 -15.26 17.08 19.39
CA PRO A 139 -13.97 16.46 19.13
C PRO A 139 -13.89 15.05 19.72
N LEU A 140 -13.26 14.14 18.99
CA LEU A 140 -13.06 12.75 19.39
C LEU A 140 -11.61 12.53 19.81
N VAL A 141 -11.39 12.12 21.05
CA VAL A 141 -10.06 11.76 21.56
C VAL A 141 -9.96 10.24 21.66
N LEU A 142 -8.93 9.71 21.02
CA LEU A 142 -8.61 8.29 20.91
C LEU A 142 -7.40 7.98 21.80
N LEU A 143 -7.51 7.00 22.69
CA LEU A 143 -6.47 6.67 23.66
C LEU A 143 -5.86 5.29 23.37
N VAL A 144 -4.55 5.22 23.18
CA VAL A 144 -3.83 3.97 22.92
C VAL A 144 -2.64 3.82 23.85
N SER A 145 -2.58 2.70 24.57
CA SER A 145 -1.40 2.27 25.32
C SER A 145 -0.75 1.10 24.60
N ALA A 146 0.34 1.38 23.87
CA ALA A 146 1.14 0.41 23.14
C ALA A 146 2.66 0.62 23.33
N PRO A 147 3.19 0.59 24.57
CA PRO A 147 4.61 0.77 24.80
C PRO A 147 5.34 -0.54 24.53
N ASP A 148 5.61 -0.83 23.26
CA ASP A 148 6.52 -1.91 22.88
C ASP A 148 7.97 -1.41 22.85
N ARG A 149 8.87 -2.26 23.34
CA ARG A 149 10.32 -2.02 23.39
C ARG A 149 11.00 -3.31 22.88
N ASP A 150 11.75 -3.16 21.79
CA ASP A 150 12.19 -4.18 20.83
C ASP A 150 13.10 -5.33 21.35
N ARG A 151 12.69 -6.10 22.37
CA ARG A 151 13.39 -7.36 22.73
C ARG A 151 12.50 -8.57 22.91
N GLN A 152 11.22 -8.36 23.18
CA GLN A 152 10.24 -9.43 23.31
C GLN A 152 8.89 -8.92 22.81
N PRO A 153 8.71 -8.82 21.48
CA PRO A 153 7.42 -8.42 20.92
C PRO A 153 6.32 -9.33 21.46
N LEU A 154 5.15 -8.74 21.73
CA LEU A 154 3.95 -9.48 22.13
C LEU A 154 3.07 -9.83 20.92
N ARG A 155 3.32 -9.20 19.76
CA ARG A 155 2.52 -9.35 18.55
C ARG A 155 3.37 -9.67 17.33
N PRO A 156 2.85 -10.49 16.41
CA PRO A 156 3.54 -10.82 15.17
C PRO A 156 3.47 -9.70 14.12
N LEU A 157 2.39 -8.93 14.11
CA LEU A 157 2.12 -7.90 13.10
C LEU A 157 2.00 -6.51 13.75
N PRO A 158 2.36 -5.44 13.02
CA PRO A 158 2.23 -4.07 13.51
C PRO A 158 0.78 -3.70 13.80
N LEU A 159 0.59 -2.81 14.78
CA LEU A 159 -0.74 -2.31 15.14
C LEU A 159 -1.38 -1.53 13.96
N PRO A 160 -2.65 -1.80 13.61
CA PRO A 160 -3.38 -1.05 12.59
C PRO A 160 -3.82 0.34 13.10
N LEU A 161 -2.89 1.17 13.58
CA LEU A 161 -3.20 2.51 14.07
C LEU A 161 -3.47 3.49 12.92
N PRO A 162 -4.57 4.29 12.98
CA PRO A 162 -4.85 5.34 12.01
C PRO A 162 -3.94 6.53 12.25
N PHE A 163 -3.23 6.98 11.21
CA PHE A 163 -2.39 8.16 11.31
C PHE A 163 -2.83 9.28 10.37
N ASP A 164 -3.68 8.98 9.38
CA ASP A 164 -4.36 9.99 8.57
C ASP A 164 -5.69 10.37 9.25
N LEU A 165 -5.62 11.33 10.18
CA LEU A 165 -6.75 11.73 11.02
C LEU A 165 -7.52 12.92 10.41
N PRO A 166 -8.86 12.87 10.33
CA PRO A 166 -9.66 14.01 9.92
C PRO A 166 -9.65 15.14 10.97
N PRO A 167 -10.01 16.37 10.59
CA PRO A 167 -10.17 17.46 11.54
C PRO A 167 -11.15 17.12 12.67
N GLY A 168 -10.80 17.46 13.92
CA GLY A 168 -11.63 17.17 15.09
C GLY A 168 -11.32 15.82 15.78
N VAL A 169 -10.41 15.02 15.23
CA VAL A 169 -9.93 13.78 15.87
C VAL A 169 -8.50 13.94 16.38
N THR A 170 -8.26 13.52 17.62
CA THR A 170 -6.94 13.51 18.26
C THR A 170 -6.60 12.11 18.75
N LEU A 171 -5.40 11.62 18.44
CA LEU A 171 -4.90 10.31 18.86
C LEU A 171 -3.75 10.48 19.85
N ILE A 172 -3.94 10.01 21.08
CA ILE A 172 -2.89 9.95 22.10
C ILE A 172 -2.32 8.53 22.15
N VAL A 173 -1.02 8.39 21.86
CA VAL A 173 -0.33 7.10 21.89
C VAL A 173 0.77 7.10 22.93
N HIS A 174 0.65 6.24 23.93
CA HIS A 174 1.75 5.88 24.82
C HIS A 174 2.54 4.72 24.20
N GLY A 175 3.70 5.02 23.63
CA GLY A 175 4.58 4.03 23.00
C GLY A 175 5.44 4.62 21.89
N GLN A 176 6.21 3.75 21.23
CA GLN A 176 6.98 4.16 20.05
C GLN A 176 6.05 4.32 18.84
N LEU A 177 6.21 5.44 18.13
CA LEU A 177 5.48 5.73 16.90
C LEU A 177 6.39 5.54 15.68
N PRO A 178 5.90 4.92 14.58
CA PRO A 178 6.66 4.80 13.34
C PRO A 178 6.70 6.12 12.54
N ILE A 179 6.08 7.17 13.06
CA ILE A 179 5.97 8.48 12.44
C ILE A 179 6.36 9.57 13.43
N GLU A 180 6.64 10.76 12.90
CA GLU A 180 6.79 11.96 13.71
C GLU A 180 5.42 12.42 14.23
N PRO A 181 5.24 12.54 15.56
CA PRO A 181 3.99 13.02 16.15
C PRO A 181 3.85 14.53 15.94
N ASP A 182 2.60 15.01 15.92
CA ASP A 182 2.28 16.44 15.85
C ASP A 182 2.62 17.16 17.16
N ALA A 183 2.57 16.44 18.29
CA ALA A 183 3.00 16.92 19.59
C ALA A 183 3.52 15.83 20.52
N ARG A 184 4.23 16.23 21.58
CA ARG A 184 4.74 15.35 22.62
C ARG A 184 4.31 15.83 24.00
N LEU A 185 3.72 14.91 24.75
CA LEU A 185 3.38 15.08 26.16
C LEU A 185 4.33 14.21 26.98
N SER A 186 5.16 14.82 27.81
CA SER A 186 6.07 14.08 28.70
C SER A 186 5.54 14.06 30.12
N LEU A 187 5.46 12.87 30.73
CA LEU A 187 5.13 12.79 32.16
C LEU A 187 6.32 13.26 33.00
N PRO A 188 6.12 14.20 33.96
CA PRO A 188 7.20 14.73 34.76
C PRO A 188 7.81 13.62 35.61
N THR A 189 9.14 13.54 35.62
CA THR A 189 9.92 12.60 36.44
C THR A 189 10.14 13.11 37.85
N ALA A 190 10.22 14.43 38.02
CA ALA A 190 10.27 15.08 39.32
C ALA A 190 9.68 16.49 39.19
N ASP A 191 8.59 16.75 39.91
CA ASP A 191 8.06 18.09 40.12
C ASP A 191 7.36 18.16 41.50
N ARG A 192 7.03 19.38 41.93
CA ARG A 192 6.39 19.61 43.23
C ARG A 192 5.03 18.90 43.34
N ALA A 193 4.29 18.82 42.23
CA ALA A 193 2.97 18.20 42.19
C ALA A 193 3.05 16.67 42.33
N LEU A 194 4.03 16.03 41.70
CA LEU A 194 4.32 14.60 41.81
C LEU A 194 4.82 14.24 43.21
N LEU A 195 5.71 15.05 43.80
CA LEU A 195 6.13 14.85 45.19
C LEU A 195 4.95 14.92 46.15
N GLN A 196 4.07 15.91 45.99
CA GLN A 196 2.84 15.99 46.78
C GLN A 196 1.94 14.77 46.56
N THR A 197 1.76 14.33 45.31
CA THR A 197 1.02 13.10 44.97
C THR A 197 1.61 11.86 45.65
N GLN A 198 2.94 11.74 45.68
CA GLN A 198 3.63 10.63 46.34
C GLN A 198 3.46 10.67 47.86
N MET A 199 3.52 11.85 48.47
CA MET A 199 3.24 12.01 49.90
C MET A 199 1.80 11.61 50.23
N GLU A 200 0.82 12.10 49.46
CA GLU A 200 -0.60 11.74 49.61
C GLU A 200 -0.83 10.23 49.45
N LEU A 201 -0.11 9.58 48.52
CA LEU A 201 -0.15 8.11 48.38
C LEU A 201 0.33 7.41 49.64
N LEU A 202 1.48 7.81 50.16
CA LEU A 202 2.06 7.22 51.37
C LEU A 202 1.14 7.46 52.59
N ASP A 203 0.51 8.62 52.69
CA ASP A 203 -0.48 8.91 53.73
C ASP A 203 -1.71 8.02 53.62
N ARG A 204 -2.30 7.89 52.42
CA ARG A 204 -3.48 7.03 52.18
C ARG A 204 -3.21 5.55 52.46
N ARG A 205 -1.97 5.10 52.30
CA ARG A 205 -1.55 3.72 52.60
C ARG A 205 -1.08 3.52 54.05
N HIS A 206 -1.21 4.54 54.90
CA HIS A 206 -0.77 4.50 56.29
C HIS A 206 0.73 4.19 56.46
N CYS A 207 1.56 4.65 55.51
CA CYS A 207 3.00 4.46 55.57
C CYS A 207 3.60 5.20 56.79
N PRO A 208 4.38 4.50 57.64
CA PRO A 208 5.04 5.08 58.80
C PRO A 208 5.87 6.33 58.45
N PRO A 209 5.80 7.42 59.24
CA PRO A 209 6.48 8.68 58.92
C PRO A 209 8.00 8.52 58.78
N LYS A 210 8.61 7.63 59.56
CA LYS A 210 10.05 7.28 59.50
C LYS A 210 10.50 6.66 58.16
N TRP A 211 9.58 6.14 57.35
CA TRP A 211 9.91 5.52 56.06
C TRP A 211 9.82 6.50 54.89
N ARG A 212 9.06 7.58 55.03
CA ARG A 212 8.61 8.42 53.91
C ARG A 212 9.76 9.09 53.18
N GLU A 213 10.66 9.76 53.90
CA GLU A 213 11.79 10.47 53.29
C GLU A 213 12.71 9.51 52.53
N ALA A 214 13.07 8.39 53.14
CA ALA A 214 13.92 7.38 52.51
C ALA A 214 13.25 6.76 51.27
N LEU A 215 11.95 6.45 51.33
CA LEU A 215 11.18 5.94 50.20
C LEU A 215 11.08 6.95 49.05
N LEU A 216 10.79 8.22 49.35
CA LEU A 216 10.69 9.26 48.33
C LEU A 216 12.03 9.50 47.63
N ASN A 217 13.12 9.56 48.40
CA ASN A 217 14.48 9.72 47.87
C ASN A 217 14.88 8.53 46.99
N ALA A 218 14.58 7.30 47.42
CA ALA A 218 14.92 6.11 46.65
C ALA A 218 14.02 5.93 45.41
N ALA A 219 12.75 6.35 45.46
CA ALA A 219 11.80 6.22 44.35
C ALA A 219 12.14 7.10 43.14
N GLN A 220 12.81 8.24 43.35
CA GLN A 220 13.13 9.21 42.28
C GLN A 220 11.90 9.56 41.42
N GLY A 221 10.75 9.79 42.06
CA GLY A 221 9.49 10.09 41.37
C GLY A 221 8.75 8.90 40.73
N ASN A 222 9.30 7.68 40.81
CA ASN A 222 8.66 6.49 40.23
C ASN A 222 7.54 5.95 41.13
N LEU A 223 6.30 6.00 40.65
CA LEU A 223 5.11 5.56 41.40
C LEU A 223 5.04 4.04 41.58
N LEU A 224 5.53 3.28 40.59
CA LEU A 224 5.57 1.82 40.69
C LEU A 224 6.59 1.37 41.73
N TYR A 225 7.80 1.96 41.73
CA TYR A 225 8.79 1.74 42.79
C TYR A 225 8.16 1.98 44.15
N LEU A 226 7.52 3.15 44.33
CA LEU A 226 6.95 3.54 45.62
C LEU A 226 5.92 2.50 46.08
N SER A 227 5.09 2.02 45.15
CA SER A 227 4.05 1.05 45.44
C SER A 227 4.58 -0.33 45.81
N TRP A 228 5.70 -0.78 45.24
CA TRP A 228 6.30 -2.07 45.58
C TRP A 228 7.18 -1.98 46.82
N ALA A 229 8.04 -0.98 46.93
CA ALA A 229 8.95 -0.81 48.06
C ALA A 229 8.21 -0.63 49.39
N GLU A 230 7.15 0.17 49.43
CA GLU A 230 6.31 0.35 50.61
C GLU A 230 5.64 -0.97 51.04
N ARG A 231 5.05 -1.69 50.08
CA ARG A 231 4.45 -3.00 50.32
C ARG A 231 5.48 -4.01 50.83
N TRP A 232 6.67 -4.06 50.25
CA TRP A 232 7.73 -5.00 50.63
C TRP A 232 8.32 -4.68 52.01
N LEU A 233 8.39 -3.40 52.41
CA LEU A 233 8.73 -3.02 53.79
C LEU A 233 7.67 -3.54 54.78
N HIS A 234 6.38 -3.42 54.46
CA HIS A 234 5.31 -3.97 55.30
C HIS A 234 5.36 -5.50 55.42
N LEU A 235 5.79 -6.19 54.35
CA LEU A 235 5.98 -7.65 54.35
C LEU A 235 7.32 -8.09 54.98
N GLY A 236 8.17 -7.16 55.43
CA GLY A 236 9.47 -7.47 56.03
C GLY A 236 10.52 -7.97 55.03
N LEU A 237 10.32 -7.74 53.73
CA LEU A 237 11.22 -8.16 52.65
C LEU A 237 12.33 -7.14 52.37
N LEU A 238 12.20 -5.91 52.87
CA LEU A 238 13.18 -4.83 52.74
C LEU A 238 13.55 -4.27 54.11
N ASP A 239 14.77 -3.74 54.21
CA ASP A 239 15.22 -2.93 55.34
C ASP A 239 15.26 -1.46 54.92
N ILE A 240 14.62 -0.60 55.71
CA ILE A 240 14.58 0.85 55.47
C ILE A 240 15.97 1.48 55.43
N SER A 241 16.94 0.92 56.17
CA SER A 241 18.31 1.43 56.20
C SER A 241 19.10 1.13 54.92
N LYS A 242 18.61 0.20 54.08
CA LYS A 242 19.29 -0.30 52.88
C LYS A 242 18.32 -0.38 51.70
N LEU A 243 17.55 0.66 51.47
CA LEU A 243 16.65 0.72 50.30
C LEU A 243 17.45 0.80 48.98
N PRO A 244 17.19 -0.10 48.01
CA PRO A 244 17.73 0.05 46.66
C PRO A 244 17.21 1.34 46.03
N SER A 245 18.08 2.16 45.44
CA SER A 245 17.61 3.35 44.70
C SER A 245 17.02 2.93 43.36
N ASP A 246 15.98 3.62 42.89
CA ASP A 246 15.32 3.40 41.59
C ASP A 246 14.66 2.03 41.36
N LEU A 247 13.79 1.97 40.35
CA LEU A 247 13.00 0.78 40.01
C LEU A 247 13.88 -0.39 39.59
N ASP A 248 14.98 -0.14 38.88
CA ASP A 248 15.81 -1.17 38.29
C ASP A 248 16.61 -1.90 39.37
N ARG A 249 17.19 -1.17 40.34
CA ARG A 249 17.89 -1.81 41.47
C ARG A 249 16.95 -2.48 42.45
N LEU A 250 15.71 -1.98 42.61
CA LEU A 250 14.69 -2.68 43.40
C LEU A 250 14.37 -4.05 42.80
N LEU A 251 14.18 -4.12 41.48
CA LEU A 251 13.96 -5.37 40.77
C LEU A 251 15.19 -6.28 40.78
N TYR A 252 16.39 -5.70 40.70
CA TYR A 252 17.63 -6.46 40.84
C TYR A 252 17.78 -7.07 42.23
N HIS A 253 17.44 -6.32 43.29
CA HIS A 253 17.39 -6.83 44.65
C HIS A 253 16.41 -8.02 44.76
N TRP A 254 15.18 -7.85 44.27
CA TRP A 254 14.20 -8.94 44.22
C TRP A 254 14.76 -10.17 43.52
N TRP A 255 15.35 -10.02 42.33
CA TRP A 255 15.92 -11.11 41.57
C TRP A 255 17.01 -11.88 42.34
N GLN A 256 17.87 -11.18 43.08
CA GLN A 256 18.92 -11.79 43.91
C GLN A 256 18.38 -12.60 45.09
N THR A 257 17.18 -12.27 45.58
CA THR A 257 16.54 -13.02 46.68
C THR A 257 15.89 -14.33 46.22
N LEU A 258 15.71 -14.53 44.91
CA LEU A 258 15.03 -15.70 44.38
C LEU A 258 15.92 -16.95 44.38
N THR A 259 15.33 -18.09 44.70
CA THR A 259 15.98 -19.41 44.50
C THR A 259 16.14 -19.72 43.01
N PRO A 260 16.98 -20.69 42.61
CA PRO A 260 17.11 -21.08 41.20
C PRO A 260 15.78 -21.51 40.55
N SER A 261 14.91 -22.21 41.30
CA SER A 261 13.58 -22.61 40.82
C SER A 261 12.64 -21.43 40.65
N GLU A 262 12.67 -20.47 41.57
CA GLU A 262 11.91 -19.22 41.47
C GLU A 262 12.40 -18.34 40.32
N GLN A 263 13.72 -18.26 40.09
CA GLN A 263 14.30 -17.59 38.93
C GLN A 263 13.83 -18.21 37.62
N ARG A 264 13.74 -19.54 37.55
CA ARG A 264 13.22 -20.25 36.37
C ARG A 264 11.74 -19.96 36.14
N LEU A 265 10.92 -20.00 37.19
CA LEU A 265 9.50 -19.63 37.12
C LEU A 265 9.31 -18.17 36.66
N ALA A 266 10.12 -17.26 37.18
CA ALA A 266 10.12 -15.86 36.77
C ALA A 266 10.48 -15.70 35.27
N MET A 267 11.44 -16.48 34.77
CA MET A 267 11.81 -16.47 33.36
C MET A 267 10.70 -17.01 32.46
N PHE A 268 9.96 -18.05 32.86
CA PHE A 268 8.80 -18.51 32.09
C PHE A 268 7.71 -17.46 31.99
N LEU A 269 7.35 -16.82 33.12
CA LEU A 269 6.38 -15.72 33.11
C LEU A 269 6.85 -14.51 32.29
N ALA A 270 8.16 -14.27 32.21
CA ALA A 270 8.72 -13.19 31.40
C ALA A 270 8.74 -13.54 29.91
N ALA A 271 9.12 -14.77 29.57
CA ALA A 271 9.10 -15.26 28.20
C ALA A 271 7.67 -15.37 27.66
N ALA A 272 6.67 -15.60 28.51
CA ALA A 272 5.27 -15.69 28.10
C ALA A 272 4.73 -14.37 27.51
N GLY A 273 4.13 -14.45 26.33
CA GLY A 273 3.44 -13.31 25.70
C GLY A 273 1.98 -13.17 26.13
N GLU A 274 1.42 -14.23 26.70
CA GLU A 274 0.06 -14.34 27.23
C GLU A 274 0.11 -14.94 28.64
N PRO A 275 -0.93 -14.79 29.48
CA PRO A 275 -0.99 -15.42 30.79
C PRO A 275 -0.74 -16.93 30.74
N LEU A 276 0.05 -17.53 31.63
CA LEU A 276 0.30 -18.97 31.61
C LEU A 276 -0.64 -19.74 32.55
N PRO A 277 -1.14 -20.92 32.17
CA PRO A 277 -1.85 -21.80 33.08
C PRO A 277 -0.96 -22.24 34.25
N VAL A 278 -1.47 -22.20 35.49
CA VAL A 278 -0.75 -22.68 36.69
C VAL A 278 -0.34 -24.15 36.52
N THR A 279 -1.21 -24.97 35.91
CA THR A 279 -0.97 -26.39 35.62
C THR A 279 0.20 -26.59 34.67
N ALA A 280 0.33 -25.73 33.65
CA ALA A 280 1.45 -25.72 32.73
C ALA A 280 2.76 -25.38 33.46
N LEU A 281 2.74 -24.34 34.28
CA LEU A 281 3.90 -23.93 35.07
C LEU A 281 4.37 -25.03 36.03
N ALA A 282 3.45 -25.75 36.68
CA ALA A 282 3.80 -26.87 37.54
C ALA A 282 4.50 -27.99 36.76
N ALA A 283 4.01 -28.30 35.56
CA ALA A 283 4.58 -29.35 34.71
C ALA A 283 5.98 -28.99 34.16
N VAL A 284 6.22 -27.71 33.81
CA VAL A 284 7.52 -27.27 33.26
C VAL A 284 8.56 -26.99 34.34
N SER A 285 8.14 -26.47 35.50
CA SER A 285 9.05 -26.14 36.61
C SER A 285 9.40 -27.33 37.51
N ALA A 286 8.70 -28.46 37.39
CA ALA A 286 8.87 -29.69 38.19
C ALA A 286 8.61 -29.52 39.72
N GLU A 287 8.09 -28.37 40.15
CA GLU A 287 7.75 -28.03 41.54
C GLU A 287 6.26 -27.67 41.70
N HIS A 288 5.81 -27.35 42.92
CA HIS A 288 4.47 -26.84 43.20
C HIS A 288 4.48 -25.29 43.17
N PRO A 289 4.24 -24.63 42.03
CA PRO A 289 4.42 -23.17 41.90
C PRO A 289 3.37 -22.36 42.68
N GLN A 290 2.26 -22.96 43.12
CA GLN A 290 1.14 -22.26 43.76
C GLN A 290 1.58 -21.41 44.95
N LEU A 291 2.35 -21.98 45.90
CA LEU A 291 2.81 -21.26 47.08
C LEU A 291 3.71 -20.06 46.73
N ILE A 292 4.53 -20.19 45.68
CA ILE A 292 5.41 -19.10 45.21
C ILE A 292 4.55 -18.00 44.56
N LEU A 293 3.57 -18.40 43.74
CA LEU A 293 2.69 -17.47 43.04
C LEU A 293 1.76 -16.71 43.98
N ASP A 294 1.22 -17.37 45.00
CA ASP A 294 0.41 -16.73 46.05
C ASP A 294 1.24 -15.67 46.81
N ARG A 295 2.48 -16.03 47.18
CA ARG A 295 3.43 -15.09 47.81
C ARG A 295 3.75 -13.91 46.88
N TRP A 296 3.93 -14.15 45.59
CA TRP A 296 4.18 -13.09 44.61
C TRP A 296 2.94 -12.23 44.34
N GLU A 297 1.74 -12.77 44.46
CA GLU A 297 0.49 -12.02 44.37
C GLU A 297 0.34 -11.07 45.58
N GLU A 298 0.65 -11.55 46.79
CA GLU A 298 0.73 -10.71 48.00
C GLU A 298 1.75 -9.57 47.84
N GLN A 299 2.92 -9.86 47.24
CA GLN A 299 3.94 -8.87 46.90
C GLN A 299 3.53 -7.91 45.77
N GLY A 300 2.43 -8.17 45.07
CA GLY A 300 1.94 -7.35 43.95
C GLY A 300 2.72 -7.52 42.65
N LEU A 301 3.40 -8.66 42.48
CA LEU A 301 4.23 -8.96 41.31
C LEU A 301 3.46 -9.69 40.23
N VAL A 302 2.53 -10.56 40.60
CA VAL A 302 1.68 -11.32 39.67
C VAL A 302 0.20 -11.10 39.94
N HIS A 303 -0.62 -11.45 38.95
CA HIS A 303 -2.06 -11.57 39.09
C HIS A 303 -2.48 -12.97 38.67
N ILE A 304 -3.21 -13.64 39.55
CA ILE A 304 -3.83 -14.94 39.30
C ILE A 304 -5.30 -14.69 39.02
N HIS A 305 -5.80 -15.19 37.89
CA HIS A 305 -7.20 -15.04 37.55
C HIS A 305 -7.78 -16.33 36.99
N LEU A 306 -9.03 -16.59 37.35
CA LEU A 306 -9.80 -17.69 36.79
C LEU A 306 -10.35 -17.28 35.43
N TRP A 307 -9.91 -17.97 34.38
CA TRP A 307 -10.40 -17.79 33.02
C TRP A 307 -11.35 -18.95 32.68
N ARG A 308 -12.56 -18.62 32.22
CA ARG A 308 -13.53 -19.62 31.75
C ARG A 308 -13.32 -19.84 30.26
N VAL A 309 -12.98 -21.07 29.89
CA VAL A 309 -12.75 -21.47 28.50
C VAL A 309 -14.05 -21.92 27.84
N SER A 310 -14.87 -22.64 28.60
CA SER A 310 -16.22 -23.10 28.27
C SER A 310 -17.10 -23.00 29.53
N ASP A 311 -18.36 -23.43 29.43
CA ASP A 311 -19.23 -23.49 30.61
C ASP A 311 -18.73 -24.49 31.66
N ASP A 312 -18.00 -25.53 31.23
CA ASP A 312 -17.50 -26.62 32.08
C ASP A 312 -15.99 -26.53 32.38
N ASP A 313 -15.20 -25.82 31.56
CA ASP A 313 -13.74 -25.74 31.68
C ASP A 313 -13.27 -24.36 32.16
N SER A 314 -12.41 -24.36 33.19
CA SER A 314 -11.75 -23.14 33.66
C SER A 314 -10.26 -23.36 33.90
N LEU A 315 -9.46 -22.35 33.55
CA LEU A 315 -8.02 -22.33 33.73
C LEU A 315 -7.65 -21.23 34.71
N LEU A 316 -6.83 -21.57 35.70
CA LEU A 316 -6.13 -20.57 36.51
C LEU A 316 -4.94 -20.05 35.71
N LEU A 317 -5.03 -18.80 35.29
CA LEU A 317 -4.04 -18.13 34.47
C LEU A 317 -3.26 -17.10 35.29
N VAL A 318 -1.94 -17.07 35.10
CA VAL A 318 -1.01 -16.23 35.87
C VAL A 318 -0.23 -15.36 34.91
N ARG A 319 -0.07 -14.09 35.27
CA ARG A 319 0.79 -13.15 34.55
C ARG A 319 1.45 -12.19 35.52
N TYR A 320 2.49 -11.49 35.06
CA TYR A 320 3.00 -10.34 35.79
C TYR A 320 1.95 -9.22 35.90
N ALA A 321 1.87 -8.62 37.09
CA ALA A 321 1.00 -7.48 37.36
C ALA A 321 1.47 -6.22 36.61
N HIS A 322 2.78 -6.12 36.34
CA HIS A 322 3.36 -5.02 35.59
C HIS A 322 4.47 -5.48 34.63
N ARG A 323 4.46 -4.93 33.40
CA ARG A 323 5.43 -5.24 32.34
C ARG A 323 6.90 -4.96 32.71
N ALA A 324 7.13 -4.12 33.73
CA ALA A 324 8.48 -3.76 34.18
C ALA A 324 9.30 -5.00 34.54
N LEU A 325 8.69 -6.02 35.16
CA LEU A 325 9.35 -7.29 35.49
C LEU A 325 9.85 -7.99 34.22
N ARG A 326 8.95 -8.15 33.23
CA ARG A 326 9.29 -8.76 31.95
C ARG A 326 10.42 -8.01 31.23
N LEU A 327 10.31 -6.69 31.12
CA LEU A 327 11.31 -5.86 30.45
C LEU A 327 12.65 -5.84 31.19
N PHE A 328 12.63 -5.81 32.53
CA PHE A 328 13.82 -5.92 33.36
C PHE A 328 14.54 -7.25 33.10
N LEU A 329 13.83 -8.37 33.15
CA LEU A 329 14.41 -9.70 32.94
C LEU A 329 14.95 -9.86 31.51
N ALA A 330 14.22 -9.39 30.49
CA ALA A 330 14.68 -9.39 29.10
C ALA A 330 15.88 -8.47 28.84
N HIS A 331 16.02 -7.39 29.62
CA HIS A 331 17.14 -6.47 29.47
C HIS A 331 18.42 -7.02 30.10
N HIS A 332 18.32 -7.50 31.35
CA HIS A 332 19.48 -7.89 32.17
C HIS A 332 19.89 -9.36 32.01
N PHE A 333 18.98 -10.24 31.58
CA PHE A 333 19.23 -11.68 31.47
C PHE A 333 18.74 -12.29 30.15
N PRO A 334 19.19 -11.78 28.98
CA PRO A 334 18.72 -12.24 27.67
C PRO A 334 18.92 -13.75 27.47
N ASP A 335 20.08 -14.30 27.83
CA ASP A 335 20.36 -15.73 27.66
C ASP A 335 19.38 -16.63 28.44
N LYS A 336 18.95 -16.19 29.63
CA LYS A 336 17.98 -16.94 30.45
C LYS A 336 16.58 -16.90 29.85
N ILE A 337 16.22 -15.77 29.24
CA ILE A 337 14.97 -15.62 28.49
C ILE A 337 14.95 -16.53 27.26
N ASP A 338 16.06 -16.60 26.52
CA ASP A 338 16.17 -17.44 25.33
C ASP A 338 16.04 -18.92 25.69
N ILE A 339 16.65 -19.34 26.81
CA ILE A 339 16.46 -20.68 27.39
C ILE A 339 14.98 -20.92 27.70
N ALA A 340 14.30 -19.97 28.35
CA ALA A 340 12.90 -20.12 28.68
C ALA A 340 12.00 -20.23 27.44
N HIS A 341 12.29 -19.49 26.36
CA HIS A 341 11.61 -19.65 25.08
C HIS A 341 11.79 -21.05 24.50
N SER A 342 13.02 -21.58 24.53
CA SER A 342 13.33 -22.94 24.06
C SER A 342 12.56 -24.02 24.83
N GLU A 343 12.59 -23.96 26.17
CA GLU A 343 11.91 -24.92 27.03
C GLU A 343 10.38 -24.86 26.86
N LEU A 344 9.81 -23.66 26.80
CA LEU A 344 8.38 -23.47 26.55
C LEU A 344 7.98 -23.98 25.16
N ALA A 345 8.78 -23.73 24.12
CA ALA A 345 8.51 -24.22 22.78
C ALA A 345 8.46 -25.76 22.72
N GLN A 346 9.49 -26.42 23.26
CA GLN A 346 9.58 -27.88 23.29
C GLN A 346 8.43 -28.49 24.09
N TRP A 347 8.12 -27.91 25.26
CA TRP A 347 7.05 -28.41 26.09
C TRP A 347 5.67 -28.23 25.44
N CYS A 348 5.38 -27.04 24.88
CA CYS A 348 4.12 -26.78 24.17
C CYS A 348 3.94 -27.71 22.97
N ALA A 349 5.01 -27.94 22.19
CA ALA A 349 5.00 -28.89 21.07
C ALA A 349 4.75 -30.34 21.54
N GLY A 350 5.31 -30.72 22.69
CA GLY A 350 5.06 -32.02 23.32
C GLY A 350 3.59 -32.21 23.74
N GLN A 351 3.00 -31.21 24.39
CA GLN A 351 1.61 -31.29 24.85
C GLN A 351 0.60 -31.30 23.70
N LEU A 352 0.78 -30.42 22.71
CA LEU A 352 -0.07 -30.38 21.52
C LEU A 352 -0.09 -31.72 20.77
N ARG A 353 1.04 -32.42 20.70
CA ARG A 353 1.10 -33.76 20.08
C ARG A 353 0.35 -34.83 20.87
N ARG A 354 0.35 -34.73 22.21
CA ARG A 354 -0.32 -35.71 23.08
C ARG A 354 -1.84 -35.57 23.04
N ASN A 355 -2.33 -34.36 23.20
CA ASN A 355 -3.77 -34.07 23.16
C ASN A 355 -4.03 -32.68 22.55
N PRO A 356 -4.23 -32.59 21.23
CA PRO A 356 -4.42 -31.30 20.55
C PRO A 356 -5.79 -30.67 20.80
N LEU A 357 -6.78 -31.43 21.30
CA LEU A 357 -8.14 -30.95 21.54
C LEU A 357 -8.31 -30.34 22.94
N ASP A 358 -7.41 -30.68 23.87
CA ASP A 358 -7.40 -30.14 25.21
C ASP A 358 -7.37 -28.58 25.20
N PRO A 359 -8.28 -27.91 25.92
CA PRO A 359 -8.36 -26.45 25.90
C PRO A 359 -7.08 -25.74 26.38
N ALA A 360 -6.38 -26.30 27.38
CA ALA A 360 -5.13 -25.74 27.87
C ALA A 360 -4.02 -25.87 26.82
N ASN A 361 -3.93 -27.03 26.16
CA ASN A 361 -2.96 -27.26 25.09
C ASN A 361 -3.19 -26.36 23.88
N ARG A 362 -4.45 -26.13 23.48
CA ARG A 362 -4.79 -25.19 22.40
C ARG A 362 -4.36 -23.77 22.75
N TYR A 363 -4.67 -23.34 23.96
CA TYR A 363 -4.29 -22.03 24.48
C TYR A 363 -2.76 -21.85 24.44
N LEU A 364 -2.00 -22.79 25.01
CA LEU A 364 -0.53 -22.78 25.00
C LEU A 364 0.04 -22.81 23.58
N GLY A 365 -0.61 -23.56 22.68
CA GLY A 365 -0.21 -23.66 21.29
C GLY A 365 -0.23 -22.34 20.52
N ARG A 366 -1.02 -21.34 20.96
CA ARG A 366 -1.08 -20.02 20.30
C ARG A 366 0.24 -19.27 20.36
N GLN A 367 1.03 -19.56 21.38
CA GLN A 367 2.31 -18.93 21.63
C GLN A 367 3.49 -19.76 21.08
N LEU A 368 3.25 -20.95 20.53
CA LEU A 368 4.32 -21.86 20.09
C LEU A 368 5.15 -21.26 18.95
N ALA A 369 4.52 -20.66 17.94
CA ALA A 369 5.24 -19.99 16.86
C ALA A 369 6.12 -18.83 17.39
N ARG A 370 5.59 -18.04 18.33
CA ARG A 370 6.34 -16.97 19.01
C ARG A 370 7.54 -17.52 19.77
N HIS A 371 7.35 -18.52 20.62
CA HIS A 371 8.45 -19.11 21.40
C HIS A 371 9.51 -19.74 20.51
N THR A 372 9.11 -20.32 19.38
CA THR A 372 10.03 -20.90 18.41
C THR A 372 10.89 -19.84 17.72
N VAL A 373 10.29 -18.74 17.29
CA VAL A 373 10.99 -17.65 16.59
C VAL A 373 11.93 -16.88 17.53
N LEU A 374 11.50 -16.63 18.77
CA LEU A 374 12.32 -15.97 19.79
C LEU A 374 13.35 -16.91 20.45
N CYS A 375 13.31 -18.21 20.15
CA CYS A 375 14.32 -19.17 20.58
C CYS A 375 15.54 -19.12 19.65
N ALA A 376 16.74 -19.20 20.23
CA ALA A 376 17.99 -19.30 19.50
C ALA A 376 17.96 -20.47 18.49
N PRO A 377 18.43 -20.26 17.23
CA PRO A 377 18.33 -21.26 16.16
C PRO A 377 18.92 -22.62 16.52
N GLU A 378 20.04 -22.64 17.24
CA GLU A 378 20.79 -23.86 17.59
C GLU A 378 20.00 -24.78 18.52
N ARG A 379 18.95 -24.26 19.18
CA ARG A 379 18.11 -24.97 20.13
C ARG A 379 16.76 -25.41 19.55
N ARG A 380 16.52 -25.14 18.26
CA ARG A 380 15.26 -25.48 17.58
C ARG A 380 15.29 -26.93 17.12
N SER A 381 14.31 -27.72 17.56
CA SER A 381 14.12 -29.11 17.14
C SER A 381 13.27 -29.20 15.87
N ALA A 382 13.35 -30.33 15.16
CA ALA A 382 12.68 -30.55 13.86
C ALA A 382 11.14 -30.62 13.93
N ASP A 383 10.58 -30.68 15.14
CA ASP A 383 9.15 -30.72 15.42
C ASP A 383 8.53 -29.33 15.71
N LEU A 384 9.34 -28.27 15.69
CA LEU A 384 8.87 -26.90 15.89
C LEU A 384 8.32 -26.27 14.60
N PRO A 385 7.41 -25.27 14.70
CA PRO A 385 6.76 -24.62 13.56
C PRO A 385 7.68 -24.14 12.44
N THR A 386 8.90 -23.67 12.76
CA THR A 386 9.85 -23.15 11.77
C THR A 386 10.47 -24.23 10.88
N ALA A 387 10.39 -25.51 11.26
CA ALA A 387 10.96 -26.60 10.48
C ALA A 387 10.12 -26.92 9.23
N GLN A 388 8.79 -26.85 9.33
CA GLN A 388 7.86 -27.02 8.21
C GLN A 388 6.73 -25.98 8.25
N PRO A 389 7.03 -24.71 7.91
CA PRO A 389 6.11 -23.59 8.13
C PRO A 389 4.73 -23.77 7.48
N LEU A 390 4.67 -24.19 6.22
CA LEU A 390 3.40 -24.32 5.51
C LEU A 390 2.51 -25.45 6.04
N ALA A 391 3.11 -26.58 6.40
CA ALA A 391 2.37 -27.69 7.02
C ALA A 391 1.77 -27.26 8.36
N TRP A 392 2.57 -26.55 9.17
CA TRP A 392 2.11 -25.96 10.42
C TRP A 392 0.96 -24.97 10.23
N LEU A 393 1.08 -24.04 9.29
CA LEU A 393 0.05 -23.03 9.03
C LEU A 393 -1.28 -23.64 8.58
N ARG A 394 -1.24 -24.70 7.75
CA ARG A 394 -2.44 -25.45 7.37
C ARG A 394 -3.09 -26.17 8.56
N GLU A 395 -2.28 -26.82 9.41
CA GLU A 395 -2.79 -27.43 10.64
C GLU A 395 -3.43 -26.37 11.55
N ARG A 396 -2.83 -25.17 11.63
CA ARG A 396 -3.36 -24.05 12.40
C ARG A 396 -4.65 -23.49 11.82
N GLU A 397 -4.75 -23.34 10.50
CA GLU A 397 -5.99 -22.93 9.82
C GLU A 397 -7.13 -23.90 10.15
N LEU A 398 -6.89 -25.21 10.10
CA LEU A 398 -7.91 -26.22 10.40
C LEU A 398 -8.39 -26.18 11.86
N ARG A 399 -7.51 -25.82 12.81
CA ARG A 399 -7.81 -25.89 14.26
C ARG A 399 -8.27 -24.57 14.87
N GLU A 400 -7.70 -23.46 14.44
CA GLU A 400 -7.95 -22.12 14.99
C GLU A 400 -8.46 -21.12 13.94
N GLY A 401 -8.63 -21.54 12.69
CA GLY A 401 -9.05 -20.67 11.60
C GLY A 401 -7.92 -19.81 11.05
N LEU A 402 -8.28 -18.99 10.06
CA LEU A 402 -7.36 -18.16 9.29
C LEU A 402 -6.68 -17.07 10.12
N THR A 403 -7.33 -16.53 11.16
CA THR A 403 -6.74 -15.56 12.09
C THR A 403 -5.64 -16.19 12.93
N GLY A 404 -5.80 -17.44 13.37
CA GLY A 404 -4.75 -18.20 14.08
C GLY A 404 -3.55 -18.48 13.18
N ALA A 405 -3.80 -18.91 11.93
CA ALA A 405 -2.73 -19.11 10.94
C ALA A 405 -2.00 -17.81 10.61
N LEU A 406 -2.72 -16.70 10.39
CA LEU A 406 -2.13 -15.38 10.12
C LEU A 406 -1.21 -14.92 11.26
N ARG A 407 -1.63 -15.11 12.51
CA ARG A 407 -0.81 -14.78 13.69
C ARG A 407 0.52 -15.54 13.65
N ASP A 408 0.47 -16.85 13.42
CA ASP A 408 1.65 -17.70 13.39
C ASP A 408 2.55 -17.40 12.18
N ALA A 409 1.97 -17.12 11.00
CA ALA A 409 2.70 -16.70 9.81
C ALA A 409 3.44 -15.38 10.03
N GLY A 410 2.78 -14.42 10.68
CA GLY A 410 3.41 -13.15 11.05
C GLY A 410 4.59 -13.34 12.01
N TRP A 411 4.54 -14.32 12.93
CA TRP A 411 5.69 -14.69 13.77
C TRP A 411 6.83 -15.24 12.92
N MET A 412 6.54 -16.18 12.03
CA MET A 412 7.54 -16.77 11.12
C MET A 412 8.18 -15.72 10.21
N LEU A 413 7.43 -14.69 9.80
CA LEU A 413 7.95 -13.55 9.05
C LEU A 413 8.94 -12.69 9.86
N GLN A 414 8.91 -12.77 11.20
CA GLN A 414 9.87 -12.09 12.07
C GLN A 414 11.20 -12.84 12.23
N ASP A 415 11.30 -14.09 11.79
CA ASP A 415 12.45 -14.94 12.06
C ASP A 415 13.64 -14.59 11.17
N THR A 416 14.45 -13.61 11.59
CA THR A 416 15.59 -13.10 10.81
C THR A 416 16.86 -13.95 10.96
N THR A 417 16.83 -14.94 11.85
CA THR A 417 18.03 -15.74 12.20
C THR A 417 18.25 -16.95 11.29
N VAL A 418 17.23 -17.36 10.54
CA VAL A 418 17.26 -18.55 9.64
C VAL A 418 16.72 -18.22 8.24
N THR A 419 16.31 -16.98 7.99
CA THR A 419 15.68 -16.59 6.71
C THR A 419 16.71 -16.43 5.60
N THR A 420 16.62 -17.29 4.60
CA THR A 420 17.13 -17.00 3.26
C THR A 420 16.21 -16.00 2.54
N PRO A 421 16.69 -15.26 1.53
CA PRO A 421 15.83 -14.38 0.72
C PRO A 421 14.59 -15.09 0.16
N LEU A 422 14.73 -16.36 -0.24
CA LEU A 422 13.65 -17.21 -0.72
C LEU A 422 12.59 -17.45 0.36
N THR A 423 13.01 -17.93 1.55
CA THR A 423 12.07 -18.22 2.65
C THR A 423 11.36 -16.96 3.16
N LEU A 424 12.07 -15.82 3.21
CA LEU A 424 11.49 -14.53 3.55
C LEU A 424 10.37 -14.15 2.57
N THR A 425 10.65 -14.23 1.27
CA THR A 425 9.70 -13.87 0.21
C THR A 425 8.47 -14.78 0.21
N ARG A 426 8.68 -16.09 0.39
CA ARG A 426 7.59 -17.06 0.53
C ARG A 426 6.70 -16.76 1.73
N MET A 427 7.32 -16.57 2.91
CA MET A 427 6.57 -16.28 4.13
C MET A 427 5.82 -14.95 4.04
N ALA A 428 6.39 -13.94 3.38
CA ALA A 428 5.73 -12.67 3.10
C ALA A 428 4.48 -12.88 2.23
N ALA A 429 4.60 -13.58 1.09
CA ALA A 429 3.48 -13.88 0.20
C ALA A 429 2.35 -14.66 0.90
N VAL A 430 2.71 -15.67 1.71
CA VAL A 430 1.76 -16.45 2.53
C VAL A 430 1.08 -15.57 3.58
N THR A 431 1.84 -14.75 4.29
CA THR A 431 1.30 -13.84 5.32
C THR A 431 0.33 -12.83 4.71
N GLY A 432 0.66 -12.23 3.56
CA GLY A 432 -0.25 -11.32 2.84
C GLY A 432 -1.52 -12.03 2.36
N THR A 433 -1.38 -13.26 1.86
CA THR A 433 -2.52 -14.10 1.43
C THR A 433 -3.44 -14.43 2.60
N LEU A 434 -2.88 -14.85 3.74
CA LEU A 434 -3.65 -15.10 4.96
C LEU A 434 -4.29 -13.81 5.50
N ALA A 435 -3.63 -12.66 5.38
CA ALA A 435 -4.19 -11.37 5.81
C ALA A 435 -5.46 -10.99 5.02
N SER A 436 -5.49 -11.26 3.71
CA SER A 436 -6.70 -11.09 2.90
C SER A 436 -7.75 -12.16 3.18
N ARG A 437 -7.35 -13.44 3.30
CA ARG A 437 -8.30 -14.55 3.52
C ARG A 437 -8.94 -14.51 4.91
N ALA A 438 -8.24 -13.99 5.92
CA ALA A 438 -8.74 -13.86 7.29
C ALA A 438 -9.84 -12.80 7.44
N ARG A 439 -10.07 -11.95 6.42
CA ARG A 439 -11.17 -10.97 6.40
C ARG A 439 -12.51 -11.72 6.30
N GLN A 440 -13.32 -11.64 7.36
CA GLN A 440 -14.58 -12.35 7.47
C GLN A 440 -15.72 -11.42 7.89
N LEU A 441 -16.90 -11.65 7.31
CA LEU A 441 -18.16 -11.02 7.72
C LEU A 441 -19.28 -12.06 7.69
N SER A 442 -20.16 -12.00 8.69
CA SER A 442 -21.44 -12.70 8.66
C SER A 442 -22.41 -11.94 7.77
N GLY A 443 -23.09 -12.64 6.86
CA GLY A 443 -24.10 -12.01 6.00
C GLY A 443 -25.37 -11.62 6.77
N GLU A 444 -25.64 -12.22 7.94
CA GLU A 444 -26.71 -11.79 8.86
C GLU A 444 -26.40 -10.39 9.41
N LEU A 445 -25.17 -10.17 9.89
CA LEU A 445 -24.72 -8.86 10.39
C LEU A 445 -24.74 -7.80 9.27
N VAL A 446 -24.28 -8.17 8.08
CA VAL A 446 -24.31 -7.28 6.91
C VAL A 446 -25.75 -6.89 6.56
N THR A 447 -26.67 -7.86 6.57
CA THR A 447 -28.08 -7.65 6.27
C THR A 447 -28.76 -6.77 7.33
N ALA A 448 -28.54 -7.06 8.61
CA ALA A 448 -29.08 -6.27 9.73
C ALA A 448 -28.57 -4.82 9.68
N ALA A 449 -27.27 -4.62 9.47
CA ALA A 449 -26.67 -3.30 9.34
C ALA A 449 -27.20 -2.55 8.11
N PHE A 450 -27.35 -3.23 6.96
CA PHE A 450 -27.92 -2.66 5.74
C PHE A 450 -29.37 -2.21 5.95
N LEU A 451 -30.24 -3.08 6.48
CA LEU A 451 -31.65 -2.74 6.71
C LEU A 451 -31.81 -1.58 7.70
N THR A 452 -30.96 -1.53 8.73
CA THR A 452 -30.90 -0.41 9.66
C THR A 452 -30.50 0.88 8.95
N ALA A 453 -29.44 0.84 8.13
CA ALA A 453 -28.96 1.99 7.37
C ALA A 453 -29.97 2.48 6.32
N VAL A 454 -30.69 1.58 5.66
CA VAL A 454 -31.76 1.93 4.71
C VAL A 454 -32.85 2.78 5.36
N ASN A 455 -33.21 2.47 6.61
CA ASN A 455 -34.21 3.21 7.37
C ASN A 455 -33.70 4.59 7.82
N ALA A 456 -32.40 4.74 8.06
CA ALA A 456 -31.81 5.98 8.59
C ALA A 456 -31.28 6.95 7.51
N SER A 457 -30.67 6.42 6.44
CA SER A 457 -29.80 7.18 5.53
C SER A 457 -30.13 7.01 4.05
N GLY A 458 -31.21 6.28 3.74
CA GLY A 458 -31.68 6.03 2.38
C GLY A 458 -31.04 4.80 1.73
N ARG A 459 -31.68 4.32 0.65
CA ARG A 459 -31.40 3.01 0.03
C ARG A 459 -30.06 2.94 -0.72
N GLU A 460 -29.83 3.87 -1.64
CA GLU A 460 -28.69 3.82 -2.57
C GLU A 460 -27.35 4.15 -1.89
N GLY A 461 -27.34 5.11 -0.96
CA GLY A 461 -26.15 5.44 -0.17
C GLY A 461 -25.72 4.26 0.72
N SER A 462 -26.69 3.65 1.42
CA SER A 462 -26.46 2.49 2.28
C SER A 462 -25.96 1.29 1.49
N LEU A 463 -26.57 1.00 0.33
CA LEU A 463 -26.12 -0.09 -0.53
C LEU A 463 -24.69 0.13 -1.02
N ARG A 464 -24.38 1.31 -1.58
CA ARG A 464 -23.03 1.64 -2.08
C ARG A 464 -21.98 1.40 -0.99
N ARG A 465 -22.28 1.82 0.23
CA ARG A 465 -21.40 1.68 1.37
C ARG A 465 -21.21 0.23 1.81
N VAL A 466 -22.29 -0.52 1.97
CA VAL A 466 -22.23 -1.95 2.33
C VAL A 466 -21.48 -2.73 1.26
N THR A 467 -21.74 -2.47 -0.02
CA THR A 467 -21.01 -3.12 -1.12
C THR A 467 -19.52 -2.83 -1.05
N ALA A 468 -19.10 -1.60 -0.72
CA ALA A 468 -17.69 -1.27 -0.58
C ALA A 468 -16.99 -2.03 0.55
N ILE A 469 -17.70 -2.37 1.64
CA ILE A 469 -17.18 -3.23 2.72
C ILE A 469 -17.14 -4.70 2.27
N VAL A 470 -18.20 -5.19 1.61
CA VAL A 470 -18.28 -6.57 1.11
C VAL A 470 -17.22 -6.85 0.04
N GLU A 471 -16.85 -5.86 -0.77
CA GLU A 471 -15.77 -6.03 -1.77
C GLU A 471 -14.40 -6.32 -1.16
N GLN A 472 -14.17 -5.97 0.11
CA GLN A 472 -12.90 -6.25 0.79
C GLN A 472 -12.77 -7.71 1.22
N LEU A 473 -13.87 -8.48 1.19
CA LEU A 473 -13.85 -9.91 1.46
C LEU A 473 -13.14 -10.66 0.33
N PRO A 474 -12.39 -11.73 0.66
CA PRO A 474 -11.80 -12.59 -0.35
C PRO A 474 -12.90 -13.22 -1.23
N ASP A 475 -12.64 -13.29 -2.52
CA ASP A 475 -13.54 -13.99 -3.44
C ASP A 475 -13.63 -15.48 -3.10
N GLY A 476 -14.83 -16.04 -3.26
CA GLY A 476 -15.15 -17.43 -2.95
C GLY A 476 -16.50 -17.59 -2.25
N VAL A 477 -16.76 -18.81 -1.78
CA VAL A 477 -18.05 -19.22 -1.20
C VAL A 477 -18.51 -18.33 -0.03
N PRO A 478 -17.64 -17.90 0.93
CA PRO A 478 -18.07 -17.02 2.02
C PRO A 478 -18.60 -15.67 1.52
N LYS A 479 -17.90 -15.03 0.56
CA LYS A 479 -18.35 -13.76 -0.03
C LYS A 479 -19.62 -13.95 -0.85
N ALA A 480 -19.74 -15.04 -1.60
CA ALA A 480 -20.96 -15.38 -2.33
C ALA A 480 -22.18 -15.50 -1.40
N ALA A 481 -22.03 -16.14 -0.25
CA ALA A 481 -23.08 -16.25 0.76
C ALA A 481 -23.53 -14.87 1.29
N VAL A 482 -22.57 -13.97 1.57
CA VAL A 482 -22.86 -12.59 1.99
C VAL A 482 -23.58 -11.80 0.89
N LEU A 483 -23.11 -11.89 -0.37
CA LEU A 483 -23.74 -11.23 -1.52
C LEU A 483 -25.16 -11.73 -1.77
N ARG A 484 -25.39 -13.04 -1.60
CA ARG A 484 -26.71 -13.64 -1.73
C ARG A 484 -27.68 -13.10 -0.68
N GLN A 485 -27.31 -13.13 0.60
CA GLN A 485 -28.14 -12.58 1.68
C GLN A 485 -28.39 -11.07 1.53
N LEU A 486 -27.37 -10.30 1.13
CA LEU A 486 -27.54 -8.89 0.81
C LEU A 486 -28.47 -8.67 -0.40
N GLY A 487 -28.40 -9.54 -1.42
CA GLY A 487 -29.29 -9.52 -2.58
C GLY A 487 -30.75 -9.81 -2.20
N GLU A 488 -30.98 -10.81 -1.34
CA GLU A 488 -32.29 -11.11 -0.75
C GLU A 488 -32.82 -9.91 0.06
N ALA A 489 -31.96 -9.25 0.84
CA ALA A 489 -32.31 -8.03 1.57
C ALA A 489 -32.61 -6.84 0.64
N CYS A 490 -31.87 -6.67 -0.45
CA CYS A 490 -32.16 -5.66 -1.47
C CYS A 490 -33.52 -5.91 -2.12
N TYR A 491 -33.88 -7.17 -2.35
CA TYR A 491 -35.17 -7.54 -2.89
C TYR A 491 -36.31 -7.16 -1.94
N SER A 492 -36.16 -7.38 -0.63
CA SER A 492 -37.18 -7.04 0.37
C SER A 492 -37.44 -5.53 0.49
N VAL A 493 -36.44 -4.68 0.20
CA VAL A 493 -36.58 -3.21 0.18
C VAL A 493 -36.87 -2.63 -1.22
N ASN A 494 -37.36 -3.46 -2.15
CA ASN A 494 -37.75 -3.10 -3.52
C ASN A 494 -36.61 -2.60 -4.44
N MET A 495 -35.36 -3.02 -4.21
CA MET A 495 -34.20 -2.71 -5.08
C MET A 495 -33.91 -3.84 -6.06
N ARG A 496 -34.86 -4.13 -6.98
CA ARG A 496 -34.82 -5.31 -7.87
C ARG A 496 -33.56 -5.42 -8.75
N SER A 497 -33.14 -4.32 -9.36
CA SER A 497 -31.94 -4.31 -10.23
C SER A 497 -30.65 -4.57 -9.44
N ALA A 498 -30.52 -3.98 -8.25
CA ALA A 498 -29.40 -4.24 -7.36
C ALA A 498 -29.40 -5.69 -6.87
N ALA A 499 -30.57 -6.21 -6.45
CA ALA A 499 -30.72 -7.59 -6.01
C ALA A 499 -30.28 -8.58 -7.10
N MET A 500 -30.75 -8.41 -8.35
CA MET A 500 -30.37 -9.27 -9.46
C MET A 500 -28.86 -9.25 -9.74
N ARG A 501 -28.23 -8.06 -9.70
CA ARG A 501 -26.77 -7.94 -9.87
C ARG A 501 -26.00 -8.66 -8.76
N LEU A 502 -26.41 -8.51 -7.51
CA LEU A 502 -25.73 -9.15 -6.37
C LEU A 502 -25.89 -10.68 -6.41
N LEU A 503 -27.09 -11.17 -6.72
CA LEU A 503 -27.37 -12.60 -6.85
C LEU A 503 -26.61 -13.23 -8.03
N SER A 504 -26.56 -12.56 -9.18
CA SER A 504 -25.75 -13.01 -10.32
C SER A 504 -24.27 -13.12 -9.95
N ARG A 505 -23.72 -12.10 -9.28
CA ARG A 505 -22.32 -12.13 -8.82
C ARG A 505 -22.06 -13.23 -7.79
N ALA A 506 -23.02 -13.52 -6.92
CA ALA A 506 -22.91 -14.63 -5.98
C ALA A 506 -22.82 -15.97 -6.71
N LEU A 507 -23.67 -16.21 -7.73
CA LEU A 507 -23.64 -17.41 -8.56
C LEU A 507 -22.32 -17.53 -9.34
N ASP A 508 -21.81 -16.44 -9.89
CA ASP A 508 -20.53 -16.43 -10.61
C ASP A 508 -19.37 -16.83 -9.68
N LEU A 509 -19.37 -16.34 -8.44
CA LEU A 509 -18.36 -16.71 -7.43
C LEU A 509 -18.49 -18.14 -6.93
N GLU A 510 -19.70 -18.70 -6.87
CA GLU A 510 -19.91 -20.12 -6.54
C GLU A 510 -19.40 -21.03 -7.66
N ALA A 511 -19.57 -20.63 -8.92
CA ALA A 511 -19.07 -21.37 -10.08
C ALA A 511 -17.55 -21.23 -10.25
N GLN A 512 -17.00 -20.03 -10.00
CA GLN A 512 -15.58 -19.71 -10.16
C GLN A 512 -15.07 -18.95 -8.92
N PRO A 513 -14.64 -19.67 -7.88
CA PRO A 513 -14.28 -19.05 -6.60
C PRO A 513 -12.99 -18.22 -6.65
N VAL A 514 -12.11 -18.45 -7.64
CA VAL A 514 -10.86 -17.71 -7.80
C VAL A 514 -11.02 -16.67 -8.89
N SER A 515 -11.04 -15.39 -8.51
CA SER A 515 -11.20 -14.30 -9.46
C SER A 515 -9.97 -14.06 -10.34
N ARG A 516 -10.18 -13.33 -11.44
CA ARG A 516 -9.09 -12.84 -12.29
C ARG A 516 -8.13 -11.95 -11.51
N ALA A 517 -8.65 -11.07 -10.63
CA ALA A 517 -7.85 -10.16 -9.81
C ALA A 517 -6.90 -10.92 -8.87
N TRP A 518 -7.33 -12.04 -8.30
CA TRP A 518 -6.49 -12.88 -7.45
C TRP A 518 -5.24 -13.42 -8.16
N ARG A 519 -5.42 -13.87 -9.42
CA ARG A 519 -4.33 -14.34 -10.29
C ARG A 519 -3.46 -13.19 -10.77
N ASP A 520 -4.07 -12.05 -11.08
CA ASP A 520 -3.39 -10.88 -11.63
C ASP A 520 -2.29 -10.35 -10.70
N ALA A 521 -2.54 -10.24 -9.40
CA ALA A 521 -1.54 -9.75 -8.44
C ALA A 521 -0.29 -10.66 -8.37
N ARG A 522 -0.48 -11.99 -8.46
CA ARG A 522 0.63 -12.95 -8.48
C ARG A 522 1.37 -12.91 -9.80
N ASP A 523 0.64 -12.92 -10.91
CA ASP A 523 1.22 -12.93 -12.25
C ASP A 523 1.98 -11.61 -12.54
N GLN A 524 1.51 -10.47 -12.01
CA GLN A 524 2.22 -9.19 -12.02
C GLN A 524 3.56 -9.26 -11.27
N MET A 525 3.59 -9.92 -10.10
CA MET A 525 4.85 -10.13 -9.37
C MET A 525 5.82 -11.02 -10.16
N ILE A 526 5.33 -12.09 -10.79
CA ILE A 526 6.17 -12.98 -11.61
C ILE A 526 6.69 -12.25 -12.86
N GLU A 527 5.88 -11.40 -13.48
CA GLU A 527 6.32 -10.52 -14.57
C GLU A 527 7.41 -9.55 -14.11
N ALA A 528 7.30 -8.97 -12.92
CA ALA A 528 8.35 -8.10 -12.37
C ALA A 528 9.66 -8.86 -12.14
N LEU A 529 9.60 -10.08 -11.61
CA LEU A 529 10.76 -10.97 -11.48
C LEU A 529 11.39 -11.26 -12.85
N ALA A 530 10.58 -11.60 -13.85
CA ALA A 530 11.06 -11.89 -15.19
C ALA A 530 11.69 -10.66 -15.87
N THR A 531 11.08 -9.49 -15.71
CA THR A 531 11.59 -8.23 -16.27
C THR A 531 12.94 -7.88 -15.65
N ALA A 532 13.11 -8.07 -14.34
CA ALA A 532 14.41 -7.89 -13.69
C ALA A 532 15.48 -8.88 -14.19
N CYS A 533 15.12 -10.12 -14.53
CA CYS A 533 16.04 -11.04 -15.20
C CYS A 533 16.50 -10.52 -16.57
N ILE A 534 15.60 -9.89 -17.35
CA ILE A 534 15.94 -9.26 -18.64
C ILE A 534 16.91 -8.09 -18.43
N GLU A 535 16.63 -7.22 -17.45
CA GLU A 535 17.52 -6.09 -17.09
C GLU A 535 18.89 -6.58 -16.60
N ALA A 536 18.94 -7.74 -15.94
CA ALA A 536 20.17 -8.40 -15.52
C ALA A 536 20.85 -9.23 -16.63
N HIS A 537 20.41 -9.08 -17.89
CA HIS A 537 20.97 -9.76 -19.06
C HIS A 537 20.84 -11.30 -19.08
N ASP A 538 19.85 -11.85 -18.38
CA ASP A 538 19.58 -13.30 -18.27
C ASP A 538 18.20 -13.67 -18.84
N PRO A 539 18.07 -13.80 -20.18
CA PRO A 539 16.81 -14.13 -20.82
C PRO A 539 16.31 -15.54 -20.48
N ASP A 540 17.17 -16.47 -20.08
CA ASP A 540 16.77 -17.85 -19.77
C ASP A 540 16.01 -17.92 -18.45
N GLN A 541 16.49 -17.23 -17.41
CA GLN A 541 15.74 -17.11 -16.16
C GLN A 541 14.48 -16.27 -16.32
N ALA A 542 14.47 -15.27 -17.22
CA ALA A 542 13.27 -14.53 -17.55
C ALA A 542 12.17 -15.44 -18.14
N LEU A 543 12.54 -16.35 -19.06
CA LEU A 543 11.60 -17.33 -19.64
C LEU A 543 11.14 -18.35 -18.59
N ALA A 544 12.04 -18.82 -17.71
CA ALA A 544 11.68 -19.71 -16.61
C ALA A 544 10.63 -19.08 -15.67
N CYS A 545 10.71 -17.77 -15.43
CA CYS A 545 9.67 -17.02 -14.72
C CYS A 545 8.38 -16.91 -15.55
N ALA A 546 8.48 -16.55 -16.83
CA ALA A 546 7.34 -16.37 -17.73
C ALA A 546 6.47 -17.64 -17.86
N GLU A 547 7.08 -18.82 -17.84
CA GLU A 547 6.38 -20.11 -17.87
C GLU A 547 5.45 -20.31 -16.65
N ARG A 548 5.66 -19.58 -15.55
CA ARG A 548 4.84 -19.64 -14.33
C ARG A 548 3.66 -18.68 -14.33
N ILE A 549 3.54 -17.83 -15.35
CA ILE A 549 2.42 -16.88 -15.51
C ILE A 549 1.24 -17.63 -16.13
N ASP A 550 0.09 -17.63 -15.44
CA ASP A 550 -1.13 -18.29 -15.93
C ASP A 550 -1.83 -17.44 -17.01
N LEU A 551 -1.81 -16.10 -16.88
CA LEU A 551 -2.42 -15.19 -17.86
C LEU A 551 -1.57 -15.11 -19.14
N LEU A 552 -2.03 -15.79 -20.21
CA LEU A 552 -1.34 -15.89 -21.50
C LEU A 552 -0.91 -14.54 -22.10
N GLU A 553 -1.73 -13.50 -21.95
CA GLU A 553 -1.38 -12.16 -22.46
C GLU A 553 -0.13 -11.59 -21.78
N ARG A 554 -0.03 -11.75 -20.46
CA ARG A 554 1.07 -11.24 -19.63
C ARG A 554 2.32 -12.09 -19.82
N ARG A 555 2.17 -13.41 -19.92
CA ARG A 555 3.26 -14.32 -20.32
C ARG A 555 3.85 -13.91 -21.68
N ALA A 556 2.98 -13.71 -22.67
CA ALA A 556 3.41 -13.34 -24.02
C ALA A 556 4.05 -11.94 -24.06
N HIS A 557 3.67 -11.03 -23.16
CA HIS A 557 4.36 -9.75 -23.00
C HIS A 557 5.83 -9.95 -22.62
N VAL A 558 6.11 -10.74 -21.58
CA VAL A 558 7.48 -11.08 -21.15
C VAL A 558 8.25 -11.78 -22.27
N GLU A 559 7.66 -12.79 -22.91
CA GLU A 559 8.30 -13.51 -24.03
C GLU A 559 8.65 -12.55 -25.18
N THR A 560 7.80 -11.55 -25.47
CA THR A 560 8.07 -10.51 -26.48
C THR A 560 9.23 -9.59 -26.06
N LEU A 561 9.33 -9.23 -24.78
CA LEU A 561 10.48 -8.47 -24.26
C LEU A 561 11.77 -9.26 -24.42
N VAL A 562 11.75 -10.57 -24.16
CA VAL A 562 12.90 -11.45 -24.39
C VAL A 562 13.24 -11.54 -25.89
N VAL A 563 12.25 -11.65 -26.78
CA VAL A 563 12.48 -11.60 -28.24
C VAL A 563 13.23 -10.32 -28.63
N ARG A 564 12.77 -9.15 -28.16
CA ARG A 564 13.43 -7.85 -28.43
C ARG A 564 14.84 -7.80 -27.88
N TYR A 565 15.06 -8.31 -26.67
CA TYR A 565 16.39 -8.44 -26.09
C TYR A 565 17.32 -9.27 -26.98
N LEU A 566 16.86 -10.44 -27.44
CA LEU A 566 17.63 -11.34 -28.29
C LEU A 566 17.97 -10.69 -29.65
N LEU A 567 17.03 -9.97 -30.26
CA LEU A 567 17.25 -9.24 -31.50
C LEU A 567 18.32 -8.14 -31.32
N ASN A 568 18.23 -7.35 -30.26
CA ASN A 568 19.21 -6.29 -29.97
C ASN A 568 20.63 -6.82 -29.71
N ASN A 569 20.75 -8.09 -29.30
CA ASN A 569 22.03 -8.76 -29.05
C ASN A 569 22.45 -9.70 -30.21
N GLY A 570 21.79 -9.63 -31.37
CA GLY A 570 22.13 -10.43 -32.55
C GLY A 570 21.87 -11.94 -32.43
N GLN A 571 21.08 -12.38 -31.44
CA GLN A 571 20.75 -13.79 -31.20
C GLN A 571 19.52 -14.24 -32.00
N TYR A 572 19.59 -14.08 -33.32
CA TYR A 572 18.43 -14.26 -34.22
C TYR A 572 17.82 -15.68 -34.19
N ASP A 573 18.63 -16.72 -34.07
CA ASP A 573 18.16 -18.12 -33.99
C ASP A 573 17.27 -18.40 -32.78
N ARG A 574 17.59 -17.78 -31.64
CA ARG A 574 16.82 -17.91 -30.41
C ARG A 574 15.55 -17.08 -30.51
N ALA A 575 15.65 -15.85 -31.02
CA ALA A 575 14.50 -14.98 -31.24
C ALA A 575 13.46 -15.63 -32.16
N TRP A 576 13.91 -16.26 -33.25
CA TRP A 576 13.05 -17.00 -34.18
C TRP A 576 12.32 -18.17 -33.53
N ARG A 577 13.02 -19.00 -32.75
CA ARG A 577 12.39 -20.12 -32.05
C ARG A 577 11.39 -19.65 -31.00
N LEU A 578 11.76 -18.64 -30.22
CA LEU A 578 10.91 -18.11 -29.16
C LEU A 578 9.63 -17.45 -29.70
N ALA A 579 9.73 -16.61 -30.74
CA ALA A 579 8.56 -15.98 -31.33
C ALA A 579 7.52 -16.99 -31.87
N ARG A 580 7.98 -18.17 -32.30
CA ARG A 580 7.12 -19.28 -32.74
C ARG A 580 6.51 -20.08 -31.60
N SER A 581 7.07 -20.03 -30.39
CA SER A 581 6.54 -20.75 -29.22
C SER A 581 5.54 -19.92 -28.40
N ILE A 582 5.37 -18.63 -28.69
CA ILE A 582 4.41 -17.76 -27.99
C ILE A 582 2.98 -18.27 -28.24
N LEU A 583 2.24 -18.54 -27.16
CA LEU A 583 0.90 -19.15 -27.22
C LEU A 583 -0.22 -18.13 -27.51
N HIS A 584 -0.01 -16.86 -27.14
CA HIS A 584 -1.02 -15.82 -27.35
C HIS A 584 -0.99 -15.32 -28.80
N GLU A 585 -2.01 -15.66 -29.58
CA GLU A 585 -2.09 -15.42 -31.04
C GLU A 585 -1.67 -14.01 -31.47
N ASN A 586 -2.28 -12.96 -30.91
CA ASN A 586 -1.96 -11.57 -31.29
C ASN A 586 -0.50 -11.19 -31.00
N ARG A 587 -0.01 -11.46 -29.79
CA ARG A 587 1.36 -11.14 -29.38
C ARG A 587 2.38 -11.98 -30.16
N ALA A 588 2.08 -13.25 -30.43
CA ALA A 588 2.92 -14.13 -31.23
C ALA A 588 3.13 -13.58 -32.64
N ALA A 589 2.05 -13.17 -33.32
CA ALA A 589 2.15 -12.63 -34.67
C ALA A 589 3.00 -11.33 -34.73
N TRP A 590 2.86 -10.44 -33.74
CA TRP A 590 3.66 -9.22 -33.66
C TRP A 590 5.14 -9.52 -33.37
N ALA A 591 5.44 -10.43 -32.44
CA ALA A 591 6.81 -10.85 -32.18
C ALA A 591 7.45 -11.53 -33.41
N GLN A 592 6.70 -12.38 -34.11
CA GLN A 592 7.13 -13.01 -35.36
C GLN A 592 7.39 -11.97 -36.45
N ALA A 593 6.54 -10.95 -36.56
CA ALA A 593 6.73 -9.83 -37.49
C ALA A 593 8.03 -9.07 -37.20
N GLU A 594 8.30 -8.73 -35.93
CA GLU A 594 9.55 -8.06 -35.52
C GLU A 594 10.79 -8.92 -35.87
N VAL A 595 10.74 -10.23 -35.59
CA VAL A 595 11.83 -11.16 -35.93
C VAL A 595 12.01 -11.30 -37.43
N ALA A 596 10.92 -11.37 -38.19
CA ALA A 596 10.95 -11.50 -39.64
C ALA A 596 11.63 -10.29 -40.30
N VAL A 597 11.28 -9.07 -39.85
CA VAL A 597 11.94 -7.84 -40.30
C VAL A 597 13.43 -7.85 -39.96
N ALA A 598 13.79 -8.21 -38.73
CA ALA A 598 15.19 -8.26 -38.30
C ALA A 598 16.03 -9.27 -39.11
N LEU A 599 15.49 -10.46 -39.38
CA LEU A 599 16.12 -11.50 -40.20
C LEU A 599 16.27 -11.07 -41.66
N ALA A 600 15.24 -10.43 -42.22
CA ALA A 600 15.29 -9.94 -43.59
C ALA A 600 16.35 -8.84 -43.78
N ARG A 601 16.54 -7.96 -42.77
CA ARG A 601 17.58 -6.91 -42.79
C ARG A 601 19.01 -7.46 -42.87
N ILE A 602 19.23 -8.68 -42.36
CA ILE A 602 20.51 -9.39 -42.47
C ILE A 602 20.53 -10.42 -43.62
N ALA A 603 19.52 -10.38 -44.50
CA ALA A 603 19.35 -11.27 -45.65
C ALA A 603 19.25 -12.77 -45.30
N ASP A 604 18.69 -13.10 -44.14
CA ASP A 604 18.44 -14.48 -43.74
C ASP A 604 17.12 -15.00 -44.37
N PRO A 605 17.12 -16.14 -45.10
CA PRO A 605 15.94 -16.68 -45.77
C PRO A 605 14.79 -17.04 -44.81
N ARG A 606 15.09 -17.29 -43.53
CA ARG A 606 14.07 -17.58 -42.52
C ARG A 606 13.16 -16.40 -42.25
N GLY A 607 13.60 -15.17 -42.54
CA GLY A 607 12.76 -13.98 -42.44
C GLY A 607 11.55 -14.09 -43.36
N GLN A 608 11.78 -14.45 -44.63
CA GLN A 608 10.69 -14.63 -45.61
C GLN A 608 9.77 -15.80 -45.24
N MET A 609 10.35 -16.92 -44.78
CA MET A 609 9.55 -18.06 -44.29
C MET A 609 8.62 -17.64 -43.15
N LEU A 610 9.12 -16.83 -42.21
CA LEU A 610 8.33 -16.39 -41.06
C LEU A 610 7.19 -15.45 -41.49
N LEU A 611 7.41 -14.55 -42.46
CA LEU A 611 6.35 -13.70 -43.01
C LEU A 611 5.19 -14.50 -43.61
N GLU A 612 5.51 -15.62 -44.27
CA GLU A 612 4.50 -16.51 -44.87
C GLU A 612 3.69 -17.26 -43.82
N GLU A 613 4.26 -17.53 -42.65
CA GLU A 613 3.59 -18.21 -41.53
C GLU A 613 2.66 -17.28 -40.72
N ILE A 614 2.90 -15.96 -40.71
CA ILE A 614 2.10 -15.01 -39.94
C ILE A 614 0.66 -14.97 -40.47
N ARG A 615 -0.29 -15.42 -39.63
CA ARG A 615 -1.73 -15.45 -39.94
C ARG A 615 -2.43 -14.11 -39.76
N ILE A 616 -1.97 -13.30 -38.81
CA ILE A 616 -2.58 -12.01 -38.53
C ILE A 616 -2.17 -11.02 -39.60
N GLU A 617 -3.12 -10.70 -40.46
CA GLU A 617 -2.93 -9.84 -41.63
C GLU A 617 -2.30 -8.50 -41.27
N THR A 618 -2.71 -7.87 -40.17
CA THR A 618 -2.18 -6.56 -39.74
C THR A 618 -0.71 -6.63 -39.32
N ALA A 619 -0.28 -7.70 -38.67
CA ALA A 619 1.12 -7.88 -38.25
C ALA A 619 2.01 -8.18 -39.45
N ARG A 620 1.55 -9.04 -40.37
CA ARG A 620 2.24 -9.32 -41.63
C ARG A 620 2.35 -8.06 -42.48
N ALA A 621 1.26 -7.33 -42.67
CA ALA A 621 1.26 -6.09 -43.43
C ALA A 621 2.21 -5.05 -42.85
N TRP A 622 2.28 -4.90 -41.52
CA TRP A 622 3.27 -4.02 -40.89
C TRP A 622 4.70 -4.42 -41.29
N ALA A 623 5.07 -5.71 -41.17
CA ALA A 623 6.42 -6.17 -41.51
C ALA A 623 6.75 -5.98 -43.00
N GLU A 624 5.82 -6.29 -43.89
CA GLU A 624 5.97 -6.08 -45.34
C GLU A 624 6.15 -4.60 -45.69
N ILE A 625 5.43 -3.69 -45.00
CA ILE A 625 5.57 -2.25 -45.16
C ILE A 625 6.94 -1.77 -44.67
N GLU A 626 7.42 -2.22 -43.50
CA GLU A 626 8.76 -1.87 -43.01
C GLU A 626 9.84 -2.31 -43.99
N LEU A 627 9.76 -3.55 -44.51
CA LEU A 627 10.74 -4.06 -45.47
C LEU A 627 10.68 -3.35 -46.83
N ALA A 628 9.48 -2.97 -47.30
CA ALA A 628 9.35 -2.14 -48.48
C ALA A 628 10.00 -0.76 -48.27
N CYS A 629 9.83 -0.15 -47.09
CA CYS A 629 10.48 1.11 -46.75
C CYS A 629 12.01 0.99 -46.70
N ASP A 630 12.54 -0.10 -46.14
CA ASP A 630 13.98 -0.38 -46.11
C ASP A 630 14.55 -0.55 -47.54
N LEU A 631 13.79 -1.12 -48.46
CA LEU A 631 14.17 -1.34 -49.86
C LEU A 631 14.03 -0.10 -50.75
N ALA A 632 13.09 0.80 -50.42
CA ALA A 632 12.63 1.90 -51.28
C ALA A 632 13.76 2.74 -51.87
N LEU A 633 14.85 2.99 -51.13
CA LEU A 633 15.96 3.83 -51.60
C LEU A 633 16.90 3.11 -52.58
N ARG A 634 16.91 1.77 -52.56
CA ARG A 634 17.79 0.93 -53.38
C ARG A 634 17.07 0.38 -54.62
N ASP A 635 15.82 -0.01 -54.47
CA ASP A 635 15.00 -0.62 -55.52
C ASP A 635 13.52 -0.23 -55.33
N GLU A 636 13.11 0.80 -56.05
CA GLU A 636 11.77 1.41 -55.97
C GLU A 636 10.68 0.47 -56.49
N ASP A 637 10.95 -0.18 -57.62
CA ASP A 637 10.00 -1.09 -58.25
C ASP A 637 9.75 -2.30 -57.36
N ALA A 638 10.79 -2.87 -56.74
CA ALA A 638 10.64 -3.96 -55.79
C ALA A 638 9.87 -3.53 -54.53
N ALA A 639 10.14 -2.33 -54.01
CA ALA A 639 9.41 -1.80 -52.86
C ALA A 639 7.91 -1.61 -53.16
N LEU A 640 7.58 -1.03 -54.32
CA LEU A 640 6.20 -0.87 -54.77
C LEU A 640 5.52 -2.22 -55.01
N GLN A 641 6.19 -3.19 -55.65
CA GLN A 641 5.66 -4.54 -55.85
C GLN A 641 5.33 -5.22 -54.51
N ARG A 642 6.21 -5.06 -53.50
CA ARG A 642 5.99 -5.62 -52.16
C ARG A 642 4.74 -5.03 -51.49
N ILE A 643 4.54 -3.71 -51.60
CA ILE A 643 3.31 -3.08 -51.11
C ILE A 643 2.09 -3.56 -51.90
N MET A 644 2.18 -3.63 -53.24
CA MET A 644 1.05 -4.03 -54.06
C MET A 644 0.64 -5.50 -53.89
N ALA A 645 1.54 -6.35 -53.39
CA ALA A 645 1.27 -7.74 -53.05
C ALA A 645 0.46 -7.91 -51.75
N LEU A 646 0.25 -6.84 -50.95
CA LEU A 646 -0.58 -6.93 -49.74
C LEU A 646 -2.05 -7.25 -50.09
N PRO A 647 -2.71 -8.12 -49.32
CA PRO A 647 -4.06 -8.60 -49.65
C PRO A 647 -5.12 -7.51 -49.48
N GLY A 648 -5.09 -6.77 -48.37
CA GLY A 648 -6.08 -5.74 -48.06
C GLY A 648 -5.77 -4.40 -48.73
N GLN A 649 -6.76 -3.80 -49.39
CA GLN A 649 -6.61 -2.47 -50.02
C GLN A 649 -6.18 -1.39 -49.03
N HIS A 650 -6.76 -1.38 -47.83
CA HIS A 650 -6.39 -0.43 -46.78
C HIS A 650 -4.93 -0.53 -46.34
N GLN A 651 -4.37 -1.74 -46.34
CA GLN A 651 -2.95 -1.96 -46.01
C GLN A 651 -2.04 -1.51 -47.14
N ARG A 652 -2.41 -1.78 -48.40
CA ARG A 652 -1.72 -1.24 -49.58
C ARG A 652 -1.67 0.29 -49.53
N ASP A 653 -2.82 0.90 -49.27
CA ASP A 653 -2.97 2.34 -49.16
C ASP A 653 -2.09 2.91 -48.02
N ARG A 654 -2.09 2.29 -46.83
CA ARG A 654 -1.18 2.67 -45.73
C ARG A 654 0.29 2.48 -46.08
N GLY A 655 0.63 1.40 -46.78
CA GLY A 655 1.99 1.13 -47.24
C GLY A 655 2.49 2.16 -48.26
N LEU A 656 1.65 2.50 -49.25
CA LEU A 656 1.92 3.54 -50.23
C LEU A 656 2.06 4.92 -49.59
N ALA A 657 1.22 5.26 -48.61
CA ALA A 657 1.36 6.50 -47.85
C ALA A 657 2.71 6.58 -47.12
N ARG A 658 3.12 5.47 -46.50
CA ARG A 658 4.40 5.41 -45.79
C ARG A 658 5.60 5.46 -46.75
N LEU A 659 5.53 4.78 -47.90
CA LEU A 659 6.52 4.89 -48.97
C LEU A 659 6.62 6.31 -49.52
N ALA A 660 5.49 6.99 -49.74
CA ALA A 660 5.47 8.36 -50.21
C ALA A 660 6.24 9.29 -49.26
N ARG A 661 6.05 9.13 -47.93
CA ARG A 661 6.84 9.85 -46.92
C ARG A 661 8.34 9.52 -46.98
N VAL A 662 8.71 8.24 -47.14
CA VAL A 662 10.12 7.83 -47.26
C VAL A 662 10.77 8.44 -48.49
N PHE A 663 10.10 8.42 -49.64
CA PHE A 663 10.59 9.06 -50.86
C PHE A 663 10.72 10.58 -50.71
N ALA A 664 9.76 11.23 -50.06
CA ALA A 664 9.80 12.66 -49.81
C ALA A 664 10.98 13.06 -48.92
N LEU A 665 11.25 12.31 -47.84
CA LEU A 665 12.39 12.54 -46.96
C LEU A 665 13.75 12.24 -47.63
N ALA A 666 13.74 11.46 -48.71
CA ALA A 666 14.92 11.17 -49.52
C ALA A 666 15.03 12.06 -50.78
N GLU A 667 14.26 13.16 -50.85
CA GLU A 667 14.26 14.13 -51.96
C GLU A 667 13.90 13.51 -53.33
N LYS A 668 13.18 12.39 -53.33
CA LYS A 668 12.61 11.74 -54.52
C LYS A 668 11.17 12.18 -54.74
N ASP A 669 10.97 13.48 -54.98
CA ASP A 669 9.66 14.13 -54.98
C ASP A 669 8.67 13.49 -55.99
N GLY A 670 9.15 13.17 -57.19
CA GLY A 670 8.33 12.55 -58.24
C GLY A 670 7.77 11.18 -57.83
N ASP A 671 8.60 10.36 -57.21
CA ASP A 671 8.22 9.01 -56.75
C ASP A 671 7.32 9.08 -55.53
N ALA A 672 7.55 10.07 -54.64
CA ALA A 672 6.66 10.36 -53.54
C ALA A 672 5.25 10.69 -54.02
N LEU A 673 5.13 11.59 -55.01
CA LEU A 673 3.84 11.93 -55.62
C LEU A 673 3.21 10.71 -56.31
N ALA A 674 3.99 9.96 -57.08
CA ALA A 674 3.50 8.79 -57.81
C ALA A 674 3.06 7.66 -56.87
N ALA A 675 3.67 7.50 -55.70
CA ALA A 675 3.23 6.57 -54.67
C ALA A 675 1.90 7.02 -54.04
N ALA A 676 1.77 8.32 -53.73
CA ALA A 676 0.52 8.87 -53.21
C ALA A 676 -0.65 8.73 -54.20
N GLU A 677 -0.43 9.02 -55.49
CA GLU A 677 -1.47 8.91 -56.53
C GLU A 677 -2.00 7.49 -56.72
N ARG A 678 -1.21 6.46 -56.36
CA ARG A 678 -1.62 5.05 -56.43
C ARG A 678 -2.52 4.61 -55.28
N ILE A 679 -2.62 5.38 -54.21
CA ILE A 679 -3.51 5.08 -53.07
C ILE A 679 -4.95 5.06 -53.57
N SER A 680 -5.71 4.01 -53.28
CA SER A 680 -7.10 3.89 -53.76
C SER A 680 -8.09 4.64 -52.88
N SER A 681 -7.94 4.54 -51.54
CA SER A 681 -8.72 5.33 -50.58
C SER A 681 -8.50 6.81 -50.84
N ARG A 682 -9.58 7.48 -51.24
CA ARG A 682 -9.56 8.91 -51.57
C ARG A 682 -9.16 9.76 -50.37
N GLU A 683 -9.66 9.42 -49.18
CA GLU A 683 -9.32 10.10 -47.93
C GLU A 683 -7.82 9.98 -47.62
N LEU A 684 -7.29 8.75 -47.64
CA LEU A 684 -5.87 8.54 -47.35
C LEU A 684 -4.98 9.15 -48.44
N ARG A 685 -5.40 9.11 -49.70
CA ARG A 685 -4.68 9.72 -50.82
C ARG A 685 -4.59 11.23 -50.65
N VAL A 686 -5.72 11.89 -50.41
CA VAL A 686 -5.76 13.35 -50.18
C VAL A 686 -4.89 13.72 -48.98
N THR A 687 -5.05 13.06 -47.84
CA THR A 687 -4.22 13.35 -46.65
C THR A 687 -2.73 13.13 -46.89
N THR A 688 -2.34 12.09 -47.63
CA THR A 688 -0.94 11.85 -48.04
C THR A 688 -0.43 12.94 -48.99
N LEU A 689 -1.23 13.37 -49.98
CA LEU A 689 -0.87 14.46 -50.89
C LEU A 689 -0.68 15.79 -50.15
N LEU A 690 -1.52 16.06 -49.14
CA LEU A 690 -1.39 17.24 -48.29
C LEU A 690 -0.15 17.15 -47.39
N GLU A 691 0.16 15.97 -46.87
CA GLU A 691 1.40 15.73 -46.15
C GLU A 691 2.64 15.96 -47.02
N LEU A 692 2.63 15.45 -48.26
CA LEU A 692 3.68 15.71 -49.24
C LEU A 692 3.83 17.21 -49.52
N ARG A 693 2.72 17.96 -49.58
CA ARG A 693 2.80 19.42 -49.72
C ARG A 693 3.55 20.07 -48.55
N ILE A 694 3.40 19.56 -47.34
CA ILE A 694 4.08 20.11 -46.15
C ILE A 694 5.57 19.73 -46.18
N LEU A 695 5.90 18.49 -46.57
CA LEU A 695 7.28 17.98 -46.59
C LEU A 695 8.12 18.53 -47.76
N LEU A 696 7.52 18.72 -48.94
CA LEU A 696 8.22 19.04 -50.18
C LEU A 696 8.19 20.54 -50.53
N GLN A 697 9.12 20.94 -51.40
CA GLN A 697 9.18 22.30 -51.98
C GLN A 697 9.06 22.26 -53.52
N GLY A 698 8.84 23.41 -54.16
CA GLY A 698 8.86 23.52 -55.62
C GLY A 698 7.61 22.98 -56.35
N LEU A 699 7.80 22.50 -57.59
CA LEU A 699 6.71 22.16 -58.52
C LEU A 699 5.85 20.98 -58.03
N VAL A 700 6.50 19.91 -57.59
CA VAL A 700 5.81 18.67 -57.16
C VAL A 700 4.92 18.92 -55.95
N ALA A 701 5.40 19.72 -54.98
CA ALA A 701 4.61 20.13 -53.83
C ALA A 701 3.31 20.85 -54.25
N ASN A 702 3.40 21.80 -55.18
CA ASN A 702 2.22 22.51 -55.70
C ASN A 702 1.28 21.56 -56.46
N LEU A 703 1.82 20.62 -57.23
CA LEU A 703 1.03 19.60 -57.93
C LEU A 703 0.28 18.70 -56.95
N ALA A 704 0.92 18.24 -55.87
CA ALA A 704 0.27 17.45 -54.82
C ALA A 704 -0.94 18.19 -54.21
N THR A 705 -0.81 19.50 -53.97
CA THR A 705 -1.93 20.32 -53.47
C THR A 705 -3.05 20.45 -54.49
N GLU A 706 -2.71 20.68 -55.75
CA GLU A 706 -3.69 20.80 -56.83
C GLU A 706 -4.48 19.49 -57.00
N ARG A 707 -3.79 18.36 -56.97
CA ARG A 707 -4.40 17.02 -57.01
C ARG A 707 -5.34 16.81 -55.82
N ALA A 708 -4.87 17.08 -54.60
CA ALA A 708 -5.69 16.98 -53.40
C ALA A 708 -6.96 17.86 -53.49
N THR A 709 -6.81 19.11 -53.97
CA THR A 709 -7.93 20.06 -54.13
C THR A 709 -8.97 19.52 -55.11
N ARG A 710 -8.53 19.06 -56.30
CA ARG A 710 -9.43 18.47 -57.31
C ARG A 710 -10.18 17.26 -56.76
N GLU A 711 -9.51 16.44 -55.97
CA GLU A 711 -10.15 15.29 -55.33
C GLU A 711 -11.14 15.70 -54.25
N ILE A 712 -10.90 16.76 -53.51
CA ILE A 712 -11.87 17.26 -52.53
C ILE A 712 -13.09 17.88 -53.25
N ASP A 713 -12.88 18.62 -54.33
CA ASP A 713 -13.95 19.27 -55.10
C ASP A 713 -14.92 18.28 -55.74
N ALA A 714 -14.42 17.10 -56.12
CA ALA A 714 -15.24 16.03 -56.69
C ALA A 714 -15.84 15.08 -55.62
N LEU A 715 -15.74 15.39 -54.32
CA LEU A 715 -16.46 14.68 -53.25
C LEU A 715 -17.84 15.31 -53.00
N GLN A 716 -18.79 14.50 -52.57
CA GLN A 716 -20.14 14.90 -52.15
C GLN A 716 -20.48 14.12 -50.88
N GLY A 717 -21.25 14.72 -49.96
CA GLY A 717 -21.63 14.09 -48.68
C GLY A 717 -20.64 14.31 -47.54
N ASP A 718 -20.72 13.44 -46.53
CA ASP A 718 -20.18 13.66 -45.18
C ASP A 718 -18.64 13.58 -45.08
N ASP A 719 -17.95 13.00 -46.06
CA ASP A 719 -16.47 12.89 -46.07
C ASP A 719 -15.76 14.17 -46.55
N ARG A 720 -16.48 15.04 -47.28
CA ARG A 720 -15.92 16.27 -47.87
C ARG A 720 -15.43 17.27 -46.81
N PRO A 721 -16.19 17.55 -45.72
CA PRO A 721 -15.77 18.48 -44.68
C PRO A 721 -14.43 18.16 -44.03
N ILE A 722 -14.22 16.89 -43.66
CA ILE A 722 -12.99 16.43 -42.99
C ILE A 722 -11.74 16.70 -43.85
N LEU A 723 -11.84 16.43 -45.16
CA LEU A 723 -10.73 16.64 -46.09
C LEU A 723 -10.52 18.11 -46.47
N LEU A 724 -11.60 18.91 -46.53
CA LEU A 724 -11.50 20.37 -46.64
C LEU A 724 -10.78 20.98 -45.43
N ALA A 725 -11.10 20.53 -44.23
CA ALA A 725 -10.42 20.95 -43.00
C ALA A 725 -8.92 20.61 -43.05
N ALA A 726 -8.56 19.40 -43.51
CA ALA A 726 -7.17 19.00 -43.70
C ALA A 726 -6.45 19.86 -44.75
N LEU A 727 -7.11 20.18 -45.87
CA LEU A 727 -6.56 21.06 -46.92
C LEU A 727 -6.33 22.48 -46.38
N ALA A 728 -7.28 23.02 -45.61
CA ALA A 728 -7.13 24.31 -44.95
C ALA A 728 -5.92 24.31 -44.00
N ALA A 729 -5.81 23.29 -43.14
CA ALA A 729 -4.68 23.15 -42.22
C ALA A 729 -3.32 23.03 -42.95
N ALA A 730 -3.26 22.26 -44.05
CA ALA A 730 -2.04 22.16 -44.85
C ALA A 730 -1.64 23.51 -45.48
N HIS A 731 -2.61 24.30 -45.96
CA HIS A 731 -2.35 25.66 -46.43
C HIS A 731 -1.84 26.59 -45.32
N ALA A 732 -2.34 26.45 -44.10
CA ALA A 732 -1.85 27.21 -42.95
C ALA A 732 -0.41 26.81 -42.57
N ALA A 733 -0.10 25.51 -42.55
CA ALA A 733 1.24 24.98 -42.22
C ALA A 733 2.35 25.46 -43.18
N ILE A 734 2.00 25.80 -44.42
CA ILE A 734 2.92 26.39 -45.42
C ILE A 734 2.88 27.92 -45.47
N GLY A 735 2.27 28.57 -44.47
CA GLY A 735 2.20 30.03 -44.32
C GLY A 735 1.13 30.74 -45.16
N ARG A 736 0.17 30.03 -45.78
CA ARG A 736 -0.91 30.62 -46.60
C ARG A 736 -2.22 30.77 -45.82
N ARG A 737 -2.20 31.51 -44.71
CA ARG A 737 -3.34 31.66 -43.78
C ARG A 737 -4.63 32.15 -44.44
N GLU A 738 -4.59 33.18 -45.28
CA GLU A 738 -5.80 33.70 -45.95
C GLU A 738 -6.46 32.65 -46.84
N ARG A 739 -5.65 31.83 -47.52
CA ARG A 739 -6.16 30.73 -48.32
C ARG A 739 -6.75 29.63 -47.46
N ALA A 740 -6.10 29.30 -46.34
CA ALA A 740 -6.61 28.34 -45.37
C ALA A 740 -7.99 28.76 -44.83
N LEU A 741 -8.14 30.01 -44.42
CA LEU A 741 -9.42 30.55 -43.93
C LEU A 741 -10.49 30.53 -45.02
N ALA A 742 -10.16 30.94 -46.26
CA ALA A 742 -11.12 30.88 -47.37
C ALA A 742 -11.60 29.45 -47.67
N ILE A 743 -10.77 28.43 -47.40
CA ILE A 743 -11.14 27.01 -47.56
C ILE A 743 -11.99 26.55 -46.37
N ALA A 744 -11.60 26.87 -45.14
CA ALA A 744 -12.36 26.53 -43.94
C ALA A 744 -13.79 27.10 -43.99
N HIS A 745 -13.95 28.34 -44.43
CA HIS A 745 -15.25 29.03 -44.58
C HIS A 745 -16.19 28.43 -45.64
N GLN A 746 -15.75 27.41 -46.39
CA GLN A 746 -16.66 26.61 -47.21
C GLN A 746 -17.48 25.61 -46.38
N LEU A 747 -17.12 25.43 -45.11
CA LEU A 747 -17.79 24.59 -44.13
C LEU A 747 -18.72 25.43 -43.25
N SER A 748 -19.59 24.77 -42.49
CA SER A 748 -20.55 25.42 -41.59
C SER A 748 -20.78 24.59 -40.34
N GLY A 749 -21.13 25.24 -39.22
CA GLY A 749 -21.44 24.57 -37.95
C GLY A 749 -20.20 23.92 -37.33
N GLU A 750 -20.37 22.74 -36.73
CA GLU A 750 -19.31 21.99 -36.04
C GLU A 750 -18.10 21.70 -36.94
N GLU A 751 -18.32 21.42 -38.22
CA GLU A 751 -17.24 21.13 -39.18
C GLU A 751 -16.37 22.37 -39.50
N LEU A 752 -16.95 23.57 -39.46
CA LEU A 752 -16.19 24.82 -39.59
C LEU A 752 -15.29 25.01 -38.37
N GLU A 753 -15.83 24.82 -37.17
CA GLU A 753 -15.09 24.99 -35.91
C GLU A 753 -13.91 24.01 -35.82
N ARG A 754 -14.11 22.74 -36.20
CA ARG A 754 -13.04 21.73 -36.39
C ARG A 754 -11.98 22.13 -37.39
N ALA A 755 -12.37 22.78 -38.49
CA ALA A 755 -11.42 23.24 -39.49
C ALA A 755 -10.62 24.44 -38.99
N LEU A 756 -11.27 25.41 -38.34
CA LEU A 756 -10.63 26.57 -37.75
C LEU A 756 -9.67 26.16 -36.63
N SER A 757 -10.03 25.19 -35.79
CA SER A 757 -9.16 24.66 -34.72
C SER A 757 -7.84 24.09 -35.30
N ARG A 758 -7.94 23.28 -36.35
CA ARG A 758 -6.76 22.74 -37.08
C ARG A 758 -5.96 23.81 -37.80
N VAL A 759 -6.61 24.80 -38.41
CA VAL A 759 -5.94 25.94 -39.05
C VAL A 759 -5.15 26.76 -38.04
N ALA A 760 -5.72 27.04 -36.86
CA ALA A 760 -5.03 27.75 -35.80
C ALA A 760 -3.76 27.01 -35.34
N VAL A 761 -3.86 25.69 -35.09
CA VAL A 761 -2.71 24.85 -34.76
C VAL A 761 -1.65 24.87 -35.85
N ALA A 762 -2.05 24.71 -37.11
CA ALA A 762 -1.13 24.73 -38.24
C ALA A 762 -0.44 26.08 -38.47
N CYS A 763 -1.15 27.20 -38.24
CA CYS A 763 -0.56 28.53 -38.23
C CYS A 763 0.54 28.65 -37.15
N ALA A 764 0.29 28.13 -35.93
CA ALA A 764 1.28 28.12 -34.87
C ALA A 764 2.51 27.25 -35.20
N GLN A 765 2.31 26.08 -35.84
CA GLN A 765 3.41 25.23 -36.33
C GLN A 765 4.28 25.94 -37.37
N ALA A 766 3.68 26.77 -38.23
CA ALA A 766 4.39 27.59 -39.20
C ALA A 766 5.06 28.84 -38.60
N GLY A 767 4.88 29.11 -37.30
CA GLY A 767 5.40 30.30 -36.61
C GLY A 767 4.50 31.54 -36.70
N ASP A 768 3.33 31.47 -37.34
CA ASP A 768 2.33 32.57 -37.40
C ASP A 768 1.41 32.55 -36.16
N TYR A 769 1.98 32.89 -35.00
CA TYR A 769 1.22 32.90 -33.74
C TYR A 769 0.13 33.97 -33.69
N ALA A 770 0.36 35.13 -34.32
CA ALA A 770 -0.63 36.20 -34.41
C ALA A 770 -1.83 35.74 -35.25
N GLY A 771 -1.57 35.06 -36.37
CA GLY A 771 -2.58 34.41 -37.17
C GLY A 771 -3.35 33.35 -36.40
N ALA A 772 -2.66 32.46 -35.69
CA ALA A 772 -3.31 31.44 -34.85
C ALA A 772 -4.26 32.06 -33.82
N GLN A 773 -3.86 33.13 -33.13
CA GLN A 773 -4.75 33.83 -32.18
C GLN A 773 -5.95 34.48 -32.84
N ALA A 774 -5.78 35.05 -34.05
CA ALA A 774 -6.90 35.61 -34.80
C ALA A 774 -7.93 34.53 -35.16
N VAL A 775 -7.49 33.34 -35.55
CA VAL A 775 -8.38 32.20 -35.84
C VAL A 775 -9.08 31.71 -34.56
N LEU A 776 -8.35 31.55 -33.45
CA LEU A 776 -8.96 31.17 -32.16
C LEU A 776 -10.03 32.16 -31.68
N ALA A 777 -9.87 33.46 -31.99
CA ALA A 777 -10.83 34.50 -31.62
C ALA A 777 -12.09 34.49 -32.49
N GLU A 778 -12.02 33.92 -33.69
CA GLU A 778 -13.15 33.77 -34.62
C GLU A 778 -14.02 32.55 -34.27
N MET A 779 -13.43 31.52 -33.66
CA MET A 779 -14.12 30.30 -33.25
C MET A 779 -15.19 30.59 -32.20
N THR A 780 -16.31 29.86 -32.25
CA THR A 780 -17.41 29.97 -31.27
C THR A 780 -17.57 28.73 -30.38
N ASP A 781 -17.12 27.56 -30.84
CA ASP A 781 -17.13 26.32 -30.08
C ASP A 781 -15.96 26.28 -29.08
N ASP A 782 -16.26 26.13 -27.80
CA ASP A 782 -15.24 26.15 -26.74
C ASP A 782 -14.42 24.85 -26.68
N ASP A 783 -15.01 23.69 -26.99
CA ASP A 783 -14.32 22.39 -26.92
C ASP A 783 -13.22 22.32 -27.99
N GLU A 784 -13.55 22.71 -29.23
CA GLU A 784 -12.59 22.78 -30.34
C GLU A 784 -11.53 23.86 -30.12
N ARG A 785 -11.92 25.01 -29.56
CA ARG A 785 -10.98 26.11 -29.25
C ARG A 785 -10.01 25.71 -28.15
N ASP A 786 -10.48 25.01 -27.13
CA ASP A 786 -9.67 24.54 -26.01
C ASP A 786 -8.71 23.43 -26.42
N TRP A 787 -9.14 22.51 -27.30
CA TRP A 787 -8.24 21.54 -27.93
C TRP A 787 -7.12 22.23 -28.71
N ALA A 788 -7.45 23.23 -29.54
CA ALA A 788 -6.43 23.96 -30.31
C ALA A 788 -5.46 24.72 -29.40
N ARG A 789 -5.95 25.37 -28.33
CA ARG A 789 -5.11 26.05 -27.33
C ARG A 789 -4.15 25.10 -26.64
N ASP A 790 -4.61 23.92 -26.24
CA ASP A 790 -3.80 22.89 -25.61
C ASP A 790 -2.66 22.42 -26.53
N GLU A 791 -2.95 22.19 -27.80
CA GLU A 791 -1.94 21.79 -28.79
C GLU A 791 -0.93 22.90 -29.10
N ILE A 792 -1.39 24.14 -29.27
CA ILE A 792 -0.52 25.31 -29.45
C ILE A 792 0.36 25.52 -28.22
N ALA A 793 -0.17 25.34 -27.00
CA ALA A 793 0.59 25.45 -25.77
C ALA A 793 1.74 24.43 -25.71
N ARG A 794 1.49 23.16 -26.07
CA ARG A 794 2.53 22.13 -26.16
C ARG A 794 3.64 22.50 -27.16
N GLN A 795 3.27 23.01 -28.33
CA GLN A 795 4.22 23.40 -29.37
C GLN A 795 5.08 24.59 -28.93
N LEU A 796 4.46 25.62 -28.36
CA LEU A 796 5.16 26.77 -27.78
C LEU A 796 6.15 26.34 -26.70
N ALA A 797 5.75 25.41 -25.83
CA ALA A 797 6.61 24.83 -24.80
C ALA A 797 7.79 24.04 -25.38
N ALA A 798 7.55 23.22 -26.42
CA ALA A 798 8.61 22.49 -27.11
C ALA A 798 9.63 23.44 -27.78
N ALA A 799 9.20 24.63 -28.21
CA ALA A 799 10.07 25.70 -28.70
C ALA A 799 10.72 26.56 -27.58
N GLY A 800 10.45 26.26 -26.30
CA GLY A 800 10.96 27.01 -25.14
C GLY A 800 10.24 28.34 -24.86
N ASN A 801 9.15 28.65 -25.58
CA ASN A 801 8.36 29.86 -25.40
C ASN A 801 7.31 29.67 -24.30
N TRP A 802 7.78 29.61 -23.06
CA TRP A 802 6.98 29.12 -21.96
C TRP A 802 5.85 30.04 -21.50
N ASP A 803 6.05 31.36 -21.57
CA ASP A 803 5.03 32.31 -21.10
C ASP A 803 3.84 32.37 -22.07
N ALA A 804 4.13 32.31 -23.37
CA ALA A 804 3.09 32.15 -24.38
C ALA A 804 2.35 30.82 -24.22
N ALA A 805 3.06 29.71 -23.94
CA ALA A 805 2.43 28.42 -23.67
C ALA A 805 1.47 28.46 -22.48
N VAL A 806 1.90 29.07 -21.36
CA VAL A 806 1.05 29.22 -20.16
C VAL A 806 -0.13 30.15 -20.43
N ALA A 807 0.04 31.20 -21.22
CA ALA A 807 -1.07 32.06 -21.63
C ALA A 807 -2.13 31.30 -22.44
N GLN A 808 -1.71 30.42 -23.37
CA GLN A 808 -2.65 29.56 -24.11
C GLN A 808 -3.36 28.57 -23.21
N ALA A 809 -2.63 27.90 -22.32
CA ALA A 809 -3.23 26.97 -21.36
C ALA A 809 -4.21 27.67 -20.42
N SER A 810 -3.87 28.87 -19.93
CA SER A 810 -4.74 29.64 -19.02
C SER A 810 -6.01 30.15 -19.69
N ALA A 811 -5.98 30.33 -21.01
CA ALA A 811 -7.14 30.74 -21.80
C ALA A 811 -8.15 29.60 -22.05
N ILE A 812 -7.81 28.35 -21.71
CA ILE A 812 -8.72 27.20 -21.81
C ILE A 812 -9.92 27.40 -20.88
N VAL A 813 -11.12 27.24 -21.42
CA VAL A 813 -12.40 27.43 -20.72
C VAL A 813 -12.68 26.23 -19.80
N ALA A 814 -12.52 25.01 -20.30
CA ALA A 814 -12.75 23.78 -19.57
C ALA A 814 -11.74 23.63 -18.41
N PRO A 815 -12.18 23.65 -17.13
CA PRO A 815 -11.28 23.76 -15.98
C PRO A 815 -10.37 22.54 -15.79
N GLU A 816 -10.88 21.35 -16.08
CA GLU A 816 -10.15 20.08 -15.94
C GLU A 816 -9.06 19.97 -17.02
N GLN A 817 -9.39 20.32 -18.27
CA GLN A 817 -8.42 20.38 -19.36
C GLN A 817 -7.37 21.46 -19.11
N ARG A 818 -7.78 22.67 -18.68
CA ARG A 818 -6.86 23.75 -18.30
C ARG A 818 -5.86 23.28 -17.25
N ALA A 819 -6.34 22.67 -16.16
CA ALA A 819 -5.48 22.18 -15.09
C ALA A 819 -4.51 21.09 -15.58
N ARG A 820 -4.98 20.16 -16.43
CA ARG A 820 -4.15 19.11 -17.03
C ARG A 820 -3.06 19.69 -17.93
N THR A 821 -3.40 20.59 -18.84
CA THR A 821 -2.44 21.25 -19.74
C THR A 821 -1.40 22.04 -18.94
N CYS A 822 -1.83 22.85 -17.96
CA CYS A 822 -0.90 23.60 -17.10
C CYS A 822 0.01 22.67 -16.27
N ALA A 823 -0.49 21.52 -15.79
CA ALA A 823 0.33 20.52 -15.11
C ALA A 823 1.36 19.86 -16.05
N ASP A 824 0.98 19.53 -17.29
CA ASP A 824 1.90 18.99 -18.30
C ASP A 824 2.99 20.01 -18.66
N LEU A 825 2.63 21.29 -18.81
CA LEU A 825 3.58 22.39 -19.00
C LEU A 825 4.54 22.55 -17.81
N ALA A 826 4.04 22.44 -16.57
CA ALA A 826 4.89 22.51 -15.38
C ALA A 826 5.90 21.35 -15.34
N ILE A 827 5.47 20.13 -15.65
CA ILE A 827 6.34 18.95 -15.75
C ILE A 827 7.39 19.15 -16.86
N ALA A 828 6.99 19.69 -18.02
CA ALA A 828 7.91 19.97 -19.13
C ALA A 828 8.94 21.05 -18.76
N ARG A 829 8.54 22.16 -18.12
CA ARG A 829 9.44 23.19 -17.58
C ARG A 829 10.43 22.59 -16.59
N MET A 830 9.96 21.71 -15.70
CA MET A 830 10.80 21.03 -14.72
C MET A 830 11.88 20.16 -15.38
N ARG A 831 11.51 19.41 -16.43
CA ARG A 831 12.45 18.60 -17.23
C ARG A 831 13.49 19.46 -17.96
N ALA A 832 13.10 20.66 -18.37
CA ALA A 832 13.99 21.63 -19.01
C ALA A 832 14.90 22.37 -18.00
N GLY A 833 14.72 22.17 -16.69
CA GLY A 833 15.52 22.77 -15.63
C GLY A 833 14.97 24.09 -15.05
N ASP A 834 13.82 24.58 -15.53
CA ASP A 834 13.16 25.79 -15.02
C ASP A 834 12.28 25.47 -13.81
N VAL A 835 12.92 25.15 -12.68
CA VAL A 835 12.25 24.65 -11.47
C VAL A 835 11.38 25.71 -10.80
N ILE A 836 11.86 26.95 -10.70
CA ILE A 836 11.18 28.02 -9.94
C ILE A 836 9.84 28.37 -10.60
N ASN A 837 9.83 28.59 -11.92
CA ASN A 837 8.59 28.92 -12.62
C ASN A 837 7.65 27.71 -12.72
N ALA A 838 8.18 26.49 -12.82
CA ALA A 838 7.37 25.28 -12.74
C ALA A 838 6.63 25.18 -11.40
N ILE A 839 7.29 25.46 -10.27
CA ILE A 839 6.64 25.50 -8.95
C ILE A 839 5.56 26.57 -8.90
N SER A 840 5.84 27.78 -9.43
CA SER A 840 4.83 28.85 -9.51
C SER A 840 3.58 28.42 -10.28
N LEU A 841 3.78 27.75 -11.43
CA LEU A 841 2.67 27.21 -12.22
C LEU A 841 1.90 26.12 -11.45
N ILE A 842 2.58 25.22 -10.74
CA ILE A 842 1.93 24.20 -9.90
C ILE A 842 1.10 24.85 -8.78
N ARG A 843 1.60 25.93 -8.15
CA ARG A 843 0.85 26.68 -7.12
C ARG A 843 -0.45 27.27 -7.67
N SER A 844 -0.47 27.67 -8.94
CA SER A 844 -1.65 28.25 -9.60
C SER A 844 -2.69 27.23 -10.05
N LEU A 845 -2.42 25.93 -9.95
CA LEU A 845 -3.37 24.88 -10.36
C LEU A 845 -4.52 24.73 -9.35
N ASP A 846 -5.75 24.92 -9.82
CA ASP A 846 -6.94 24.80 -8.97
C ASP A 846 -7.22 23.34 -8.56
N VAL A 847 -6.98 22.38 -9.47
CA VAL A 847 -7.30 20.96 -9.27
C VAL A 847 -6.21 20.25 -8.46
N VAL A 848 -6.55 19.80 -7.25
CA VAL A 848 -5.63 19.10 -6.32
C VAL A 848 -5.02 17.85 -6.95
N GLY A 849 -5.80 17.09 -7.74
CA GLY A 849 -5.33 15.88 -8.42
C GLY A 849 -4.19 16.17 -9.40
N GLU A 850 -4.32 17.23 -10.20
CA GLU A 850 -3.29 17.67 -11.15
C GLU A 850 -2.07 18.27 -10.44
N ARG A 851 -2.26 19.01 -9.33
CA ARG A 851 -1.16 19.42 -8.45
C ARG A 851 -0.35 18.24 -7.95
N ALA A 852 -1.04 17.23 -7.43
CA ALA A 852 -0.41 16.01 -6.91
C ALA A 852 0.36 15.27 -8.03
N ARG A 853 -0.25 15.10 -9.20
CA ARG A 853 0.40 14.47 -10.37
C ARG A 853 1.67 15.21 -10.77
N ALA A 854 1.59 16.53 -10.94
CA ALA A 854 2.72 17.36 -11.32
C ALA A 854 3.87 17.25 -10.31
N LEU A 855 3.57 17.33 -9.00
CA LEU A 855 4.56 17.21 -7.93
C LEU A 855 5.19 15.80 -7.89
N ILE A 856 4.40 14.73 -7.99
CA ILE A 856 4.87 13.34 -7.98
C ILE A 856 5.87 13.08 -9.12
N VAL A 857 5.50 13.44 -10.36
CA VAL A 857 6.36 13.25 -11.54
C VAL A 857 7.62 14.14 -11.44
N SER A 858 7.49 15.31 -10.81
CA SER A 858 8.58 16.27 -10.69
C SER A 858 9.53 16.02 -9.52
N ALA A 859 9.24 15.06 -8.64
CA ALA A 859 10.02 14.82 -7.41
C ALA A 859 11.54 14.67 -7.65
N PRO A 860 12.03 13.92 -8.66
CA PRO A 860 13.48 13.80 -8.92
C PRO A 860 14.18 15.12 -9.23
N TYR A 861 13.49 16.02 -9.95
CA TYR A 861 14.00 17.34 -10.33
C TYR A 861 13.94 18.31 -9.15
N LEU A 862 12.86 18.28 -8.36
CA LEU A 862 12.74 19.08 -7.14
C LEU A 862 13.84 18.73 -6.12
N VAL A 863 14.13 17.45 -5.93
CA VAL A 863 15.26 16.98 -5.09
C VAL A 863 16.61 17.44 -5.64
N ALA A 864 16.75 17.60 -6.96
CA ALA A 864 17.99 18.11 -7.56
C ALA A 864 18.23 19.59 -7.25
N ALA A 865 17.16 20.37 -7.19
CA ALA A 865 17.23 21.78 -6.91
C ALA A 865 17.29 22.07 -5.40
N ASP A 866 16.27 21.62 -4.65
CA ASP A 866 16.16 21.84 -3.21
C ASP A 866 15.19 20.83 -2.57
N ALA A 867 15.77 19.84 -1.88
CA ALA A 867 15.00 18.80 -1.20
C ALA A 867 14.19 19.32 0.00
N THR A 868 14.59 20.42 0.63
CA THR A 868 13.87 21.00 1.77
C THR A 868 12.62 21.72 1.31
N LEU A 869 12.73 22.52 0.24
CA LEU A 869 11.58 23.13 -0.41
C LEU A 869 10.62 22.07 -0.94
N ALA A 870 11.14 20.99 -1.55
CA ALA A 870 10.33 19.89 -2.04
C ALA A 870 9.43 19.28 -0.95
N ASP A 871 9.96 19.02 0.25
CA ASP A 871 9.13 18.50 1.36
C ASP A 871 8.14 19.54 1.92
N GLN A 872 8.48 20.84 1.87
CA GLN A 872 7.56 21.93 2.26
C GLN A 872 6.34 22.03 1.34
N LEU A 873 6.54 21.85 0.02
CA LEU A 873 5.44 21.87 -0.96
C LEU A 873 4.37 20.81 -0.66
N ALA A 874 4.74 19.71 0.01
CA ALA A 874 3.78 18.69 0.42
C ALA A 874 2.75 19.22 1.44
N ASP A 875 3.18 20.06 2.38
CA ASP A 875 2.28 20.66 3.37
C ASP A 875 1.51 21.85 2.81
N GLU A 876 2.16 22.62 1.92
CA GLU A 876 1.57 23.80 1.27
C GLU A 876 0.43 23.42 0.30
N LEU A 877 0.65 22.42 -0.56
CA LEU A 877 -0.19 22.21 -1.75
C LEU A 877 -1.06 20.95 -1.72
N LEU A 878 -0.79 20.00 -0.82
CA LEU A 878 -1.43 18.69 -0.81
C LEU A 878 -1.99 18.33 0.56
N THR A 879 -2.97 17.44 0.59
CA THR A 879 -3.58 16.88 1.82
C THR A 879 -3.79 15.37 1.68
N GLY A 880 -4.01 14.67 2.80
CA GLY A 880 -4.37 13.25 2.86
C GLY A 880 -3.49 12.31 2.03
N GLU A 881 -4.12 11.50 1.19
CA GLU A 881 -3.44 10.50 0.36
C GLU A 881 -2.50 11.13 -0.67
N ALA A 882 -2.89 12.22 -1.31
CA ALA A 882 -2.06 12.91 -2.30
C ALA A 882 -0.73 13.38 -1.69
N ARG A 883 -0.77 13.92 -0.47
CA ARG A 883 0.44 14.30 0.29
C ARG A 883 1.33 13.10 0.59
N SER A 884 0.74 11.97 1.00
CA SER A 884 1.49 10.75 1.32
C SER A 884 2.15 10.16 0.07
N ARG A 885 1.44 10.09 -1.07
CA ARG A 885 1.98 9.61 -2.35
C ARG A 885 3.12 10.49 -2.86
N TYR A 886 2.98 11.82 -2.76
CA TYR A 886 4.06 12.74 -3.13
C TYR A 886 5.29 12.57 -2.25
N ARG A 887 5.13 12.50 -0.92
CA ARG A 887 6.27 12.24 -0.02
C ARG A 887 6.93 10.90 -0.29
N ALA A 888 6.17 9.85 -0.62
CA ALA A 888 6.77 8.58 -1.02
C ALA A 888 7.61 8.72 -2.30
N ALA A 889 7.13 9.43 -3.31
CA ALA A 889 7.91 9.74 -4.52
C ALA A 889 9.16 10.57 -4.21
N LEU A 890 9.05 11.53 -3.27
CA LEU A 890 10.18 12.33 -2.79
C LEU A 890 11.24 11.47 -2.11
N VAL A 891 10.82 10.54 -1.25
CA VAL A 891 11.72 9.58 -0.58
C VAL A 891 12.42 8.67 -1.60
N VAL A 892 11.70 8.14 -2.60
CA VAL A 892 12.28 7.34 -3.68
C VAL A 892 13.36 8.12 -4.42
N ALA A 893 13.09 9.39 -4.77
CA ALA A 893 14.06 10.26 -5.42
C ALA A 893 15.29 10.56 -4.53
N LEU A 894 15.09 10.81 -3.24
CA LEU A 894 16.16 11.04 -2.26
C LEU A 894 17.05 9.81 -2.09
N ALA A 895 16.43 8.63 -1.96
CA ALA A 895 17.11 7.36 -1.84
C ALA A 895 17.94 7.05 -3.09
N GLY A 896 17.39 7.29 -4.29
CA GLY A 896 18.11 7.16 -5.57
C GLY A 896 19.36 8.06 -5.70
N LYS A 897 19.42 9.17 -4.96
CA LYS A 897 20.62 10.03 -4.87
C LYS A 897 21.53 9.72 -3.68
N GLY A 898 21.25 8.67 -2.91
CA GLY A 898 22.00 8.31 -1.71
C GLY A 898 21.77 9.22 -0.51
N GLN A 899 20.76 10.10 -0.52
CA GLN A 899 20.44 11.00 0.61
C GLN A 899 19.59 10.29 1.69
N ILE A 900 20.09 9.17 2.20
CA ILE A 900 19.36 8.23 3.09
C ILE A 900 18.83 8.91 4.35
N ALA A 901 19.62 9.75 5.01
CA ALA A 901 19.20 10.40 6.26
C ALA A 901 18.02 11.38 6.08
N LEU A 902 17.98 12.09 4.94
CA LEU A 902 16.86 12.98 4.61
C LEU A 902 15.64 12.16 4.16
N ALA A 903 15.86 11.12 3.36
CA ALA A 903 14.84 10.16 2.96
C ALA A 903 14.10 9.56 4.18
N SER A 904 14.84 9.06 5.18
CA SER A 904 14.25 8.52 6.42
C SER A 904 13.52 9.58 7.26
N ARG A 905 13.93 10.85 7.18
CA ARG A 905 13.21 11.94 7.86
C ARG A 905 11.86 12.19 7.20
N VAL A 906 11.83 12.31 5.88
CA VAL A 906 10.60 12.51 5.10
C VAL A 906 9.67 11.30 5.23
N ALA A 907 10.20 10.07 5.22
CA ALA A 907 9.43 8.84 5.37
C ALA A 907 8.63 8.80 6.69
N ARG A 908 9.22 9.28 7.80
CA ARG A 908 8.52 9.42 9.11
C ARG A 908 7.39 10.44 9.10
N ARG A 909 7.29 11.31 8.08
CA ARG A 909 6.18 12.27 7.90
C ARG A 909 5.06 11.70 7.02
N ILE A 910 5.19 10.46 6.54
CA ILE A 910 4.17 9.77 5.73
C ILE A 910 3.17 9.08 6.67
N ARG A 911 1.92 9.57 6.65
CA ARG A 911 0.85 9.08 7.53
C ARG A 911 0.30 7.73 7.06
N ARG A 912 -0.02 7.60 5.77
CA ARG A 912 -0.52 6.36 5.17
C ARG A 912 0.53 5.25 5.19
N ARG A 913 0.18 4.12 5.81
CA ARG A 913 1.09 2.97 6.00
C ARG A 913 1.65 2.42 4.69
N ASN A 914 0.83 2.24 3.66
CA ASN A 914 1.27 1.68 2.37
C ASN A 914 2.31 2.57 1.67
N GLU A 915 2.07 3.88 1.64
CA GLU A 915 3.02 4.84 1.06
C GLU A 915 4.32 4.90 1.88
N ARG A 916 4.24 4.77 3.21
CA ARG A 916 5.42 4.70 4.07
C ARG A 916 6.23 3.43 3.82
N VAL A 917 5.57 2.27 3.68
CA VAL A 917 6.25 1.00 3.33
C VAL A 917 6.96 1.13 1.99
N ARG A 918 6.31 1.70 0.97
CA ARG A 918 6.93 1.96 -0.33
C ARG A 918 8.17 2.85 -0.22
N ALA A 919 8.06 3.94 0.54
CA ALA A 919 9.14 4.87 0.77
C ALA A 919 10.34 4.20 1.48
N GLU A 920 10.08 3.44 2.55
CA GLU A 920 11.11 2.75 3.33
C GLU A 920 11.76 1.59 2.54
N LEU A 921 11.00 0.87 1.70
CA LEU A 921 11.57 -0.14 0.80
C LEU A 921 12.55 0.49 -0.20
N ALA A 922 12.25 1.69 -0.71
CA ALA A 922 13.19 2.41 -1.58
C ALA A 922 14.46 2.85 -0.82
N ILE A 923 14.33 3.24 0.45
CA ILE A 923 15.47 3.51 1.33
C ILE A 923 16.30 2.24 1.49
N VAL A 924 15.67 1.11 1.79
CA VAL A 924 16.36 -0.20 1.92
C VAL A 924 17.03 -0.60 0.61
N ALA A 925 16.40 -0.35 -0.53
CA ALA A 925 16.97 -0.60 -1.85
C ALA A 925 18.22 0.24 -2.12
N ALA A 926 18.31 1.46 -1.59
CA ALA A 926 19.48 2.32 -1.79
C ALA A 926 20.69 1.93 -0.90
N LEU A 927 20.52 1.02 0.05
CA LEU A 927 21.61 0.52 0.89
C LEU A 927 22.49 -0.52 0.18
N ASP A 928 23.65 -0.78 0.79
CA ASP A 928 24.57 -1.83 0.35
C ASP A 928 23.93 -3.22 0.50
N PRO A 929 23.81 -4.03 -0.57
CA PRO A 929 23.31 -5.40 -0.48
C PRO A 929 24.14 -6.31 0.44
N ALA A 930 25.41 -5.96 0.71
CA ALA A 930 26.27 -6.70 1.62
C ALA A 930 26.05 -6.35 3.12
N ASP A 931 25.16 -5.39 3.44
CA ASP A 931 24.82 -5.06 4.83
C ASP A 931 24.26 -6.30 5.54
N PRO A 932 24.87 -6.77 6.66
CA PRO A 932 24.39 -7.94 7.40
C PRO A 932 22.96 -7.77 7.93
N LEU A 933 22.47 -6.53 8.03
CA LEU A 933 21.11 -6.23 8.48
C LEU A 933 20.10 -6.10 7.32
N MET A 934 20.50 -6.30 6.06
CA MET A 934 19.64 -6.11 4.88
C MET A 934 18.37 -6.99 4.96
N LEU A 935 18.51 -8.29 5.22
CA LEU A 935 17.37 -9.20 5.34
C LEU A 935 16.49 -8.87 6.55
N GLN A 936 17.08 -8.44 7.67
CA GLN A 936 16.32 -8.00 8.83
C GLN A 936 15.49 -6.75 8.52
N ARG A 937 16.06 -5.78 7.80
CA ARG A 937 15.35 -4.57 7.37
C ARG A 937 14.23 -4.89 6.38
N LEU A 938 14.49 -5.76 5.40
CA LEU A 938 13.46 -6.25 4.46
C LEU A 938 12.33 -6.95 5.19
N ALA A 939 12.64 -7.88 6.10
CA ALA A 939 11.64 -8.56 6.91
C ALA A 939 10.81 -7.57 7.73
N ALA A 940 11.45 -6.59 8.37
CA ALA A 940 10.74 -5.54 9.10
C ALA A 940 9.76 -4.77 8.21
N MET A 941 10.13 -4.44 6.97
CA MET A 941 9.25 -3.73 6.02
C MET A 941 8.14 -4.63 5.47
N LEU A 942 8.41 -5.89 5.14
CA LEU A 942 7.38 -6.83 4.68
C LEU A 942 6.34 -7.11 5.78
N ARG A 943 6.74 -7.16 7.05
CA ARG A 943 5.77 -7.17 8.17
C ARG A 943 4.89 -5.94 8.20
N GLN A 944 5.44 -4.77 7.88
CA GLN A 944 4.63 -3.56 7.74
C GLN A 944 3.71 -3.62 6.51
N ALA A 945 4.07 -4.34 5.45
CA ALA A 945 3.24 -4.55 4.27
C ALA A 945 2.10 -5.58 4.46
N ALA A 946 2.08 -6.35 5.57
CA ALA A 946 1.13 -7.42 5.84
C ALA A 946 -0.29 -6.93 6.19
N ILE A 947 -0.89 -6.16 5.28
CA ILE A 947 -2.26 -5.63 5.34
C ILE A 947 -3.21 -6.54 4.56
N GLY A 948 -2.73 -7.02 3.42
CA GLY A 948 -3.45 -7.88 2.48
C GLY A 948 -2.52 -8.42 1.42
N ARG A 949 -3.08 -9.27 0.56
CA ARG A 949 -2.38 -9.94 -0.53
C ARG A 949 -1.85 -8.94 -1.56
N GLU A 950 -2.70 -8.06 -2.05
CA GLU A 950 -2.32 -7.09 -3.10
C GLU A 950 -1.22 -6.15 -2.61
N GLU A 951 -1.36 -5.60 -1.40
CA GLU A 951 -0.36 -4.73 -0.79
C GLU A 951 0.98 -5.45 -0.59
N MET A 952 0.92 -6.71 -0.16
CA MET A 952 2.13 -7.54 -0.02
C MET A 952 2.80 -7.81 -1.36
N PHE A 953 2.06 -8.18 -2.41
CA PHE A 953 2.64 -8.42 -3.73
C PHE A 953 3.23 -7.15 -4.33
N ARG A 954 2.57 -5.98 -4.16
CA ARG A 954 3.15 -4.69 -4.56
C ARG A 954 4.41 -4.34 -3.77
N ALA A 955 4.48 -4.69 -2.48
CA ALA A 955 5.69 -4.53 -1.70
C ALA A 955 6.81 -5.47 -2.19
N LEU A 956 6.49 -6.74 -2.46
CA LEU A 956 7.43 -7.71 -3.01
C LEU A 956 7.95 -7.30 -4.39
N GLU A 957 7.12 -6.75 -5.26
CA GLU A 957 7.51 -6.19 -6.56
C GLU A 957 8.62 -5.14 -6.40
N GLN A 958 8.50 -4.26 -5.41
CA GLN A 958 9.51 -3.24 -5.11
C GLN A 958 10.79 -3.82 -4.52
N THR A 959 10.76 -5.04 -3.97
CA THR A 959 11.96 -5.72 -3.48
C THR A 959 12.74 -6.44 -4.57
N VAL A 960 12.17 -6.65 -5.77
CA VAL A 960 12.80 -7.42 -6.86
C VAL A 960 14.22 -6.94 -7.19
N PRO A 961 14.51 -5.63 -7.34
CA PRO A 961 15.88 -5.17 -7.59
C PRO A 961 16.85 -5.49 -6.44
N ILE A 962 16.35 -5.56 -5.20
CA ILE A 962 17.13 -5.90 -4.01
C ILE A 962 17.43 -7.40 -4.01
N LEU A 963 16.42 -8.23 -4.25
CA LEU A 963 16.55 -9.68 -4.34
C LEU A 963 17.52 -10.09 -5.46
N CYS A 964 17.45 -9.43 -6.61
CA CYS A 964 18.37 -9.66 -7.72
C CYS A 964 19.83 -9.36 -7.34
N ARG A 965 20.09 -8.28 -6.58
CA ARG A 965 21.45 -7.96 -6.11
C ARG A 965 21.96 -8.91 -5.03
N ILE A 966 21.07 -9.47 -4.20
CA ILE A 966 21.46 -10.38 -3.10
C ILE A 966 21.71 -11.81 -3.63
N GLY A 967 20.86 -12.33 -4.50
CA GLY A 967 20.89 -13.75 -4.89
C GLY A 967 20.89 -14.01 -6.40
N GLY A 968 21.01 -12.98 -7.23
CA GLY A 968 21.04 -13.11 -8.69
C GLY A 968 19.70 -13.51 -9.30
N THR A 969 19.73 -13.79 -10.61
CA THR A 969 18.58 -14.16 -11.42
C THR A 969 18.05 -15.56 -11.10
N SER A 970 18.91 -16.48 -10.63
CA SER A 970 18.50 -17.81 -10.17
C SER A 970 17.55 -17.74 -8.98
N LEU A 971 17.84 -16.86 -8.01
CA LEU A 971 16.95 -16.64 -6.87
C LEU A 971 15.58 -16.12 -7.33
N LEU A 972 15.53 -15.23 -8.33
CA LEU A 972 14.26 -14.68 -8.83
C LEU A 972 13.37 -15.79 -9.43
N ALA A 973 13.95 -16.71 -10.20
CA ALA A 973 13.23 -17.84 -10.77
C ALA A 973 12.79 -18.85 -9.69
N GLU A 974 13.62 -19.12 -8.68
CA GLU A 974 13.23 -19.94 -7.53
C GLU A 974 12.06 -19.33 -6.76
N ILE A 975 12.07 -18.00 -6.56
CA ILE A 975 10.98 -17.27 -5.94
C ILE A 975 9.69 -17.39 -6.76
N ALA A 976 9.75 -17.17 -8.08
CA ALA A 976 8.60 -17.32 -8.96
C ALA A 976 8.00 -18.73 -8.86
N ALA A 977 8.88 -19.75 -8.82
CA ALA A 977 8.46 -21.13 -8.67
C ALA A 977 7.78 -21.41 -7.31
N ALA A 978 8.36 -20.89 -6.23
CA ALA A 978 7.85 -21.10 -4.88
C ALA A 978 6.52 -20.37 -4.65
N ILE A 979 6.36 -19.14 -5.16
CA ILE A 979 5.10 -18.38 -5.05
C ILE A 979 3.95 -19.15 -5.69
N VAL A 980 4.14 -19.72 -6.89
CA VAL A 980 3.08 -20.51 -7.55
C VAL A 980 2.77 -21.79 -6.78
N ALA A 981 3.79 -22.47 -6.24
CA ALA A 981 3.58 -23.67 -5.44
C ALA A 981 2.80 -23.38 -4.16
N ASP A 982 3.16 -22.31 -3.46
CA ASP A 982 2.55 -21.91 -2.19
C ASP A 982 1.13 -21.34 -2.39
N ASP A 983 0.84 -20.72 -3.54
CA ASP A 983 -0.50 -20.18 -3.88
C ASP A 983 -1.51 -21.27 -4.28
N ARG A 984 -1.04 -22.38 -4.86
CA ARG A 984 -1.86 -23.56 -5.18
C ARG A 984 -2.07 -24.47 -3.95
N ALA A 985 -1.24 -24.30 -2.95
CA ALA A 985 -1.19 -25.04 -1.70
C ALA A 985 -2.14 -24.43 -0.65
#